data_AF-A0A2V5T8T1-F1
#
_entry.id   AF-A0A2V5T8T1-F1
#
_cell.length_a   1.000
_cell.length_b   1.000
_cell.length_c   1.000
_cell.angle_alpha   90.00
_cell.angle_beta   90.00
_cell.angle_gamma   90.00
#
_symmetry.space_group_name_H-M   'P 1'
#
loop_
_entity.id
_entity.type
_entity.pdbx_description
1 polymer ?
#
loop_
_entity_poly.entity_id
_entity_poly.type
_entity_poly.pdbx_seq_one_letter_code
_entity_poly.pdbx_strand_id
1 'polypeptide(L)'
;MSKCDLHIHSRYSARSEEWLFRRFDFPDSYSDPKELHRQSLERGMNYVTITDHDTIDGCLQIIDLPHTFISEQVTTYFPQDPCKLHILVWGISQEQHGKIEGVRDNIFELQHYLQTAQIAHAVAHPLYSINGQLDASHLERLILLFKHFEGINGLRDALLSDLAQILLGQLTPEKIDVFANRHNLAPTHAEPWKKIFIGGSDDHGGQFAASAFTETPDAESATKFLEYVRSGDCSARGHGGTPLALSHGFYNTVACFIEDHFHEKLGPSAALLEKMFSRFMEGRDPTEFTLAEKASLAGQAVLSGKIFELFKPANVSLWKELSGYFARPEVKAKLAERLDAVSEPERRTFLMANMVAEQLTFRFFKKFVQQIGSGNMVESMQAISAIAPILVILTPYIYGFHSQAPSRKWLRGIFKELTGEVPVALQNRKRAWFTDTLDDVNGVATTIRKMTAAGADAGQELVVVVSRSELSVDNIPIKNFQPIGEFELPEYELQKLSFPPILRILDYIQREKFTEIIISTPGPVGLTGLLAAKMLNLQTSGIYHTDFPQYIRILTEDSFLESVAWRYMHWFYGQLDVVFVNSEEYRQSWIKRGFDPTKLKIFPRGLDTELFTPARRDPAFFEKFGVQNGEVRLLYVGRVSR
;
A
#
# COMPACT_ATOMS: atom_id res chain seq x y z
N MET A 1 23.05 6.23 -26.40
CA MET A 1 22.25 7.07 -25.47
C MET A 1 22.97 7.18 -24.15
N SER A 2 22.95 8.36 -23.53
CA SER A 2 23.49 8.58 -22.18
C SER A 2 22.37 8.53 -21.13
N LYS A 3 22.67 7.97 -19.95
CA LYS A 3 21.70 7.74 -18.87
C LYS A 3 22.19 8.29 -17.53
N CYS A 4 21.28 8.83 -16.74
CA CYS A 4 21.53 9.25 -15.36
C CYS A 4 20.27 9.09 -14.52
N ASP A 5 20.41 8.53 -13.33
CA ASP A 5 19.39 8.63 -12.28
C ASP A 5 19.46 10.03 -11.67
N LEU A 6 18.46 10.86 -11.95
CA LEU A 6 18.45 12.28 -11.59
C LEU A 6 17.79 12.56 -10.23
N HIS A 7 17.35 11.54 -9.50
CA HIS A 7 16.74 11.70 -8.19
C HIS A 7 17.11 10.50 -7.33
N ILE A 8 18.03 10.68 -6.40
CA ILE A 8 18.52 9.61 -5.53
C ILE A 8 19.12 10.21 -4.26
N HIS A 9 18.93 9.53 -3.12
CA HIS A 9 19.28 10.04 -1.79
C HIS A 9 20.32 9.18 -1.09
N SER A 10 21.21 9.85 -0.38
CA SER A 10 22.26 9.24 0.44
C SER A 10 22.03 9.54 1.92
N ARG A 11 22.89 9.00 2.79
CA ARG A 11 22.86 9.28 4.24
C ARG A 11 22.97 10.75 4.65
N TYR A 12 23.25 11.65 3.71
CA TYR A 12 23.33 13.09 3.94
C TYR A 12 21.99 13.80 3.76
N SER A 13 20.97 13.13 3.19
CA SER A 13 19.59 13.61 3.25
C SER A 13 19.15 13.76 4.71
N ALA A 14 18.60 14.92 5.05
CA ALA A 14 18.15 15.24 6.41
C ALA A 14 17.10 14.23 6.93
N ARG A 15 16.80 14.30 8.24
CA ARG A 15 15.84 13.40 8.93
C ARG A 15 14.51 13.23 8.17
N SER A 16 14.01 12.00 8.12
CA SER A 16 12.72 11.65 7.51
C SER A 16 11.61 12.65 7.86
N GLU A 17 10.80 13.05 6.87
CA GLU A 17 9.70 13.99 7.10
C GLU A 17 8.56 13.42 7.96
N GLU A 18 8.48 12.10 8.07
CA GLU A 18 7.48 11.42 8.89
C GLU A 18 7.70 11.68 10.38
N TRP A 19 6.65 12.16 11.06
CA TRP A 19 6.70 12.55 12.47
C TRP A 19 7.19 11.41 13.39
N LEU A 20 6.78 10.17 13.10
CA LEU A 20 7.12 9.01 13.93
C LEU A 20 8.64 8.77 13.92
N PHE A 21 9.28 8.88 12.75
CA PHE A 21 10.71 8.64 12.56
C PHE A 21 11.56 9.79 13.12
N ARG A 22 11.08 11.04 13.01
CA ARG A 22 11.73 12.21 13.65
C ARG A 22 11.87 12.07 15.16
N ARG A 23 10.90 11.42 15.82
CA ARG A 23 10.91 11.23 17.28
C ARG A 23 12.00 10.25 17.75
N PHE A 24 12.47 9.35 16.88
CA PHE A 24 13.48 8.35 17.19
C PHE A 24 14.85 8.64 16.55
N ASP A 25 15.04 9.84 15.99
CA ASP A 25 16.26 10.23 15.26
C ASP A 25 16.61 9.24 14.12
N PHE A 26 15.58 8.67 13.50
CA PHE A 26 15.75 7.71 12.42
C PHE A 26 16.07 8.47 11.12
N PRO A 27 17.19 8.15 10.43
CA PRO A 27 17.58 8.86 9.23
C PRO A 27 16.72 8.46 8.03
N ASP A 28 16.68 9.32 7.02
CA ASP A 28 15.90 9.10 5.81
C ASP A 28 16.55 8.05 4.89
N SER A 29 17.89 8.05 4.85
CA SER A 29 18.72 7.11 4.11
C SER A 29 19.95 6.71 4.92
N TYR A 30 20.45 5.49 4.72
CA TYR A 30 21.76 5.04 5.20
C TYR A 30 22.74 4.80 4.04
N SER A 31 22.33 5.10 2.82
CA SER A 31 23.07 4.75 1.62
C SER A 31 24.39 5.52 1.53
N ASP A 32 25.49 4.80 1.34
CA ASP A 32 26.82 5.40 1.18
C ASP A 32 26.96 5.99 -0.24
N PRO A 33 27.35 7.28 -0.38
CA PRO A 33 27.51 7.90 -1.68
C PRO A 33 28.41 7.15 -2.67
N LYS A 34 29.53 6.57 -2.21
CA LYS A 34 30.48 5.87 -3.10
C LYS A 34 29.91 4.54 -3.58
N GLU A 35 29.15 3.88 -2.72
CA GLU A 35 28.43 2.66 -3.07
C GLU A 35 27.30 2.96 -4.08
N LEU A 36 26.53 4.04 -3.87
CA LEU A 36 25.52 4.49 -4.85
C LEU A 36 26.14 4.79 -6.21
N HIS A 37 27.32 5.43 -6.24
CA HIS A 37 28.06 5.68 -7.48
C HIS A 37 28.44 4.39 -8.19
N ARG A 38 29.08 3.45 -7.49
CA ARG A 38 29.45 2.13 -8.02
C ARG A 38 28.24 1.40 -8.59
N GLN A 39 27.16 1.31 -7.80
CA GLN A 39 25.95 0.59 -8.19
C GLN A 39 25.25 1.24 -9.40
N SER A 40 25.22 2.57 -9.48
CA SER A 40 24.61 3.28 -10.60
C SER A 40 25.32 2.96 -11.91
N LEU A 41 26.65 2.93 -11.91
CA LEU A 41 27.45 2.55 -13.07
C LEU A 41 27.24 1.07 -13.45
N GLU A 42 27.21 0.17 -12.47
CA GLU A 42 26.94 -1.26 -12.69
C GLU A 42 25.54 -1.52 -13.27
N ARG A 43 24.56 -0.69 -12.92
CA ARG A 43 23.20 -0.69 -13.48
C ARG A 43 23.10 0.05 -14.81
N GLY A 44 24.23 0.47 -15.39
CA GLY A 44 24.33 1.01 -16.74
C GLY A 44 24.05 2.50 -16.87
N MET A 45 24.13 3.26 -15.78
CA MET A 45 24.15 4.73 -15.84
C MET A 45 25.51 5.20 -16.37
N ASN A 46 25.50 6.27 -17.17
CA ASN A 46 26.71 6.88 -17.71
C ASN A 46 27.20 8.03 -16.84
N TYR A 47 26.29 8.72 -16.17
CA TYR A 47 26.58 9.78 -15.22
C TYR A 47 25.91 9.50 -13.88
N VAL A 48 26.52 10.00 -12.82
CA VAL A 48 26.06 9.80 -11.44
C VAL A 48 25.89 11.16 -10.76
N THR A 49 24.82 11.30 -10.00
CA THR A 49 24.63 12.40 -9.08
C THR A 49 23.85 11.93 -7.87
N ILE A 50 23.78 12.76 -6.83
CA ILE A 50 22.98 12.53 -5.63
C ILE A 50 22.21 13.83 -5.37
N THR A 51 20.92 13.73 -5.05
CA THR A 51 20.02 14.85 -4.84
C THR A 51 19.55 14.89 -3.40
N ASP A 52 20.49 14.97 -2.46
CA ASP A 52 20.15 15.02 -1.04
C ASP A 52 19.31 16.28 -0.71
N HIS A 53 18.48 16.16 0.33
CA HIS A 53 17.59 17.25 0.77
C HIS A 53 18.37 18.45 1.29
N ASP A 54 18.27 19.58 0.58
CA ASP A 54 18.85 20.88 0.95
C ASP A 54 20.35 20.83 1.29
N THR A 55 21.10 19.87 0.72
CA THR A 55 22.56 19.74 0.92
C THR A 55 23.21 19.09 -0.29
N ILE A 56 24.49 19.42 -0.49
CA ILE A 56 25.36 18.82 -1.52
C ILE A 56 26.40 17.86 -0.92
N ASP A 57 26.38 17.60 0.39
CA ASP A 57 27.43 16.86 1.09
C ASP A 57 27.64 15.44 0.54
N GLY A 58 26.56 14.75 0.14
CA GLY A 58 26.63 13.45 -0.51
C GLY A 58 27.37 13.51 -1.84
N CYS A 59 27.08 14.52 -2.67
CA CYS A 59 27.81 14.77 -3.92
C CYS A 59 29.29 15.07 -3.68
N LEU A 60 29.63 15.82 -2.63
CA LEU A 60 31.03 16.13 -2.29
C LEU A 60 31.84 14.88 -1.94
N GLN A 61 31.21 13.80 -1.46
CA GLN A 61 31.90 12.52 -1.19
C GLN A 61 32.31 11.77 -2.46
N ILE A 62 31.72 12.10 -3.62
CA ILE A 62 31.92 11.41 -4.90
C ILE A 62 32.38 12.33 -6.04
N ILE A 63 32.62 13.61 -5.77
CA ILE A 63 32.92 14.60 -6.82
C ILE A 63 34.21 14.31 -7.58
N ASP A 64 35.19 13.67 -6.93
CA ASP A 64 36.45 13.24 -7.55
C ASP A 64 36.31 11.94 -8.36
N LEU A 65 35.15 11.28 -8.32
CA LEU A 65 34.87 10.07 -9.10
C LEU A 65 34.43 10.43 -10.53
N PRO A 66 34.71 9.56 -11.51
CA PRO A 66 34.40 9.84 -12.91
C PRO A 66 32.89 9.98 -13.13
N HIS A 67 32.54 10.84 -14.09
CA HIS A 67 31.17 11.07 -14.56
C HIS A 67 30.19 11.58 -13.49
N THR A 68 30.71 12.19 -12.43
CA THR A 68 29.92 12.80 -11.35
C THR A 68 29.67 14.29 -11.58
N PHE A 69 28.51 14.78 -11.13
CA PHE A 69 28.23 16.21 -10.98
C PHE A 69 27.41 16.48 -9.72
N ILE A 70 27.49 17.71 -9.19
CA ILE A 70 26.81 18.13 -7.96
C ILE A 70 25.35 18.47 -8.25
N SER A 71 24.46 17.97 -7.39
CA SER A 71 23.02 18.23 -7.43
C SER A 71 22.46 18.27 -6.01
N GLU A 72 21.22 18.71 -5.87
CA GLU A 72 20.46 18.67 -4.61
C GLU A 72 18.95 18.66 -4.90
N GLN A 73 18.16 18.22 -3.91
CA GLN A 73 16.72 18.43 -3.91
C GLN A 73 16.39 19.58 -2.96
N VAL A 74 15.90 20.68 -3.52
CA VAL A 74 15.63 21.93 -2.79
C VAL A 74 14.19 21.94 -2.29
N THR A 75 14.02 22.07 -0.98
CA THR A 75 12.74 22.36 -0.34
C THR A 75 12.41 23.84 -0.48
N THR A 76 11.22 24.14 -1.00
CA THR A 76 10.74 25.51 -1.24
C THR A 76 9.24 25.65 -0.96
N TYR A 77 8.75 26.90 -0.97
CA TYR A 77 7.38 27.27 -0.62
C TYR A 77 6.89 28.41 -1.51
N PHE A 78 5.58 28.51 -1.69
CA PHE A 78 5.01 29.78 -2.13
C PHE A 78 5.02 30.77 -0.95
N PRO A 79 5.24 32.08 -1.20
CA PRO A 79 5.24 33.08 -0.13
C PRO A 79 3.95 33.03 0.70
N GLN A 80 4.11 32.97 2.03
CA GLN A 80 3.01 32.92 3.02
C GLN A 80 2.13 31.66 2.89
N ASP A 81 2.57 30.65 2.15
CA ASP A 81 1.88 29.39 1.94
C ASP A 81 2.71 28.27 2.58
N PRO A 82 2.17 27.51 3.54
CA PRO A 82 2.93 26.43 4.18
C PRO A 82 3.12 25.20 3.29
N CYS A 83 2.54 25.16 2.07
CA CYS A 83 2.66 24.01 1.18
C CYS A 83 4.12 23.78 0.80
N LYS A 84 4.66 22.63 1.21
CA LYS A 84 6.03 22.23 0.92
C LYS A 84 6.12 21.69 -0.51
N LEU A 85 7.15 22.11 -1.24
CA LEU A 85 7.42 21.71 -2.62
C LEU A 85 8.89 21.35 -2.76
N HIS A 86 9.21 20.36 -3.61
CA HIS A 86 10.58 19.96 -3.89
C HIS A 86 10.96 20.24 -5.35
N ILE A 87 12.10 20.88 -5.54
CA ILE A 87 12.69 21.17 -6.85
C ILE A 87 14.03 20.43 -6.94
N LEU A 88 14.16 19.56 -7.94
CA LEU A 88 15.44 18.92 -8.26
C LEU A 88 16.30 19.93 -9.01
N VAL A 89 17.57 20.04 -8.61
CA VAL A 89 18.53 20.99 -9.18
C VAL A 89 19.84 20.26 -9.47
N TRP A 90 20.35 20.41 -10.69
CA TRP A 90 21.48 19.60 -11.18
C TRP A 90 22.61 20.42 -11.80
N GLY A 91 23.83 19.94 -11.62
CA GLY A 91 25.04 20.50 -12.22
C GLY A 91 25.46 21.84 -11.63
N ILE A 92 25.30 21.98 -10.31
CA ILE A 92 25.59 23.23 -9.60
C ILE A 92 27.02 23.27 -9.05
N SER A 93 27.52 24.46 -8.73
CA SER A 93 28.74 24.64 -7.92
C SER A 93 28.40 24.83 -6.44
N GLN A 94 29.39 24.71 -5.55
CA GLN A 94 29.22 25.02 -4.13
C GLN A 94 28.77 26.49 -3.90
N GLU A 95 29.25 27.43 -4.74
CA GLU A 95 28.81 28.82 -4.69
C GLU A 95 27.34 28.96 -5.10
N GLN A 96 26.90 28.20 -6.11
CA GLN A 96 25.51 28.20 -6.55
C GLN A 96 24.58 27.59 -5.49
N HIS A 97 25.00 26.53 -4.81
CA HIS A 97 24.29 25.96 -3.66
C HIS A 97 24.06 27.01 -2.56
N GLY A 98 25.11 27.74 -2.12
CA GLY A 98 24.94 28.80 -1.12
C GLY A 98 24.01 29.93 -1.57
N LYS A 99 23.91 30.21 -2.88
CA LYS A 99 22.92 31.15 -3.43
C LYS A 99 21.50 30.58 -3.41
N ILE A 100 21.34 29.29 -3.72
CA ILE A 100 20.06 28.57 -3.65
C ILE A 100 19.53 28.60 -2.21
N GLU A 101 20.37 28.30 -1.22
CA GLU A 101 20.01 28.38 0.20
C GLU A 101 19.45 29.74 0.59
N GLY A 102 20.02 30.83 0.04
CA GLY A 102 19.57 32.19 0.32
C GLY A 102 18.22 32.58 -0.29
N VAL A 103 17.71 31.85 -1.29
CA VAL A 103 16.46 32.18 -2.01
C VAL A 103 15.39 31.08 -1.94
N ARG A 104 15.71 29.88 -1.43
CA ARG A 104 14.82 28.71 -1.48
C ARG A 104 13.51 28.87 -0.72
N ASP A 105 13.42 29.76 0.26
CA ASP A 105 12.18 29.98 1.03
C ASP A 105 11.08 30.68 0.19
N ASN A 106 11.42 31.16 -1.01
CA ASN A 106 10.48 31.75 -1.95
C ASN A 106 10.67 31.14 -3.35
N ILE A 107 9.72 30.29 -3.77
CA ILE A 107 9.80 29.60 -5.07
C ILE A 107 9.91 30.54 -6.27
N PHE A 108 9.40 31.77 -6.19
CA PHE A 108 9.52 32.75 -7.27
C PHE A 108 10.96 33.26 -7.40
N GLU A 109 11.63 33.52 -6.28
CA GLU A 109 13.04 33.95 -6.26
C GLU A 109 13.96 32.80 -6.66
N LEU A 110 13.70 31.60 -6.14
CA LEU A 110 14.39 30.38 -6.53
C LEU A 110 14.28 30.13 -8.04
N GLN A 111 13.07 30.14 -8.59
CA GLN A 111 12.85 29.91 -10.02
C GLN A 111 13.56 30.97 -10.87
N HIS A 112 13.48 32.24 -10.48
CA HIS A 112 14.16 33.33 -11.20
C HIS A 112 15.69 33.14 -11.22
N TYR A 113 16.27 32.75 -10.08
CA TYR A 113 17.69 32.47 -9.97
C TYR A 113 18.10 31.27 -10.85
N LEU A 114 17.39 30.13 -10.73
CA LEU A 114 17.67 28.92 -11.50
C LEU A 114 17.64 29.19 -13.00
N GLN A 115 16.68 29.98 -13.47
CA GLN A 115 16.57 30.36 -14.87
C GLN A 115 17.70 31.30 -15.32
N THR A 116 18.00 32.33 -14.54
CA THR A 116 19.06 33.31 -14.88
C THR A 116 20.44 32.68 -14.88
N ALA A 117 20.70 31.78 -13.92
CA ALA A 117 21.93 31.01 -13.83
C ALA A 117 21.99 29.82 -14.81
N GLN A 118 20.94 29.61 -15.61
CA GLN A 118 20.84 28.51 -16.59
C GLN A 118 21.04 27.12 -15.97
N ILE A 119 20.60 26.93 -14.72
CA ILE A 119 20.74 25.67 -13.99
C ILE A 119 19.66 24.69 -14.45
N ALA A 120 20.01 23.42 -14.67
CA ALA A 120 19.04 22.39 -15.01
C ALA A 120 18.22 22.02 -13.75
N HIS A 121 16.90 21.98 -13.88
CA HIS A 121 16.00 21.76 -12.74
C HIS A 121 14.64 21.21 -13.17
N ALA A 122 13.94 20.55 -12.23
CA ALA A 122 12.58 20.06 -12.42
C ALA A 122 11.78 20.04 -11.12
N VAL A 123 10.45 20.05 -11.22
CA VAL A 123 9.57 19.78 -10.09
C VAL A 123 9.61 18.29 -9.77
N ALA A 124 9.96 17.92 -8.53
CA ALA A 124 9.92 16.54 -8.06
C ALA A 124 8.48 16.07 -7.81
N HIS A 125 8.20 14.79 -8.08
CA HIS A 125 6.97 14.06 -7.73
C HIS A 125 5.69 14.94 -7.72
N PRO A 126 5.30 15.54 -8.85
CA PRO A 126 4.32 16.64 -8.87
C PRO A 126 2.91 16.28 -8.40
N LEU A 127 2.56 15.00 -8.29
CA LEU A 127 1.29 14.54 -7.72
C LEU A 127 1.44 13.88 -6.35
N TYR A 128 2.50 14.21 -5.61
CA TYR A 128 2.72 13.77 -4.24
C TYR A 128 2.62 14.96 -3.27
N SER A 129 1.69 14.87 -2.31
CA SER A 129 1.43 15.94 -1.35
C SER A 129 2.27 15.75 -0.07
N ILE A 130 3.49 16.32 -0.09
CA ILE A 130 4.54 16.13 0.93
C ILE A 130 4.04 16.35 2.37
N ASN A 131 3.35 17.47 2.63
CA ASN A 131 2.80 17.80 3.95
C ASN A 131 1.26 17.88 3.98
N GLY A 132 0.60 17.25 3.00
CA GLY A 132 -0.87 17.21 2.91
C GLY A 132 -1.56 18.51 2.44
N GLN A 133 -0.81 19.50 1.94
CA GLN A 133 -1.33 20.83 1.56
C GLN A 133 -1.37 21.11 0.06
N LEU A 134 -0.83 20.21 -0.77
CA LEU A 134 -0.79 20.39 -2.22
C LEU A 134 -2.21 20.36 -2.81
N ASP A 135 -2.55 21.37 -3.60
CA ASP A 135 -3.84 21.49 -4.28
C ASP A 135 -3.69 21.86 -5.78
N ALA A 136 -4.83 22.06 -6.45
CA ALA A 136 -4.86 22.41 -7.86
C ALA A 136 -4.19 23.76 -8.17
N SER A 137 -4.39 24.76 -7.31
CA SER A 137 -3.81 26.11 -7.45
C SER A 137 -2.28 26.06 -7.40
N HIS A 138 -1.71 25.22 -6.53
CA HIS A 138 -0.26 24.97 -6.50
C HIS A 138 0.25 24.42 -7.83
N LEU A 139 -0.42 23.40 -8.37
CA LEU A 139 -0.01 22.76 -9.63
C LEU A 139 -0.10 23.73 -10.81
N GLU A 140 -1.14 24.55 -10.89
CA GLU A 140 -1.28 25.58 -11.93
C GLU A 140 -0.13 26.58 -11.89
N ARG A 141 0.25 27.06 -10.70
CA ARG A 141 1.39 27.96 -10.52
C ARG A 141 2.71 27.27 -10.91
N LEU A 142 2.92 26.02 -10.50
CA LEU A 142 4.10 25.23 -10.90
C LEU A 142 4.17 25.03 -12.42
N ILE A 143 3.03 24.79 -13.09
CA ILE A 143 2.94 24.70 -14.56
C ILE A 143 3.38 26.02 -15.20
N LEU A 144 3.06 27.18 -14.63
CA LEU A 144 3.51 28.46 -15.18
C LEU A 144 5.02 28.69 -14.97
N LEU A 145 5.55 28.25 -13.81
CA LEU A 145 6.92 28.51 -13.38
C LEU A 145 7.96 27.54 -13.95
N PHE A 146 7.58 26.30 -14.24
CA PHE A 146 8.53 25.24 -14.57
C PHE A 146 8.18 24.52 -15.88
N LYS A 147 9.24 24.17 -16.62
CA LYS A 147 9.17 23.42 -17.89
C LYS A 147 9.31 21.91 -17.67
N HIS A 148 10.13 21.50 -16.71
CA HIS A 148 10.48 20.11 -16.44
C HIS A 148 9.79 19.60 -15.18
N PHE A 149 9.31 18.36 -15.26
CA PHE A 149 8.63 17.67 -14.17
C PHE A 149 9.16 16.23 -14.10
N GLU A 150 9.28 15.71 -12.89
CA GLU A 150 9.48 14.27 -12.71
C GLU A 150 8.25 13.51 -13.22
N GLY A 151 8.43 12.80 -14.33
CA GLY A 151 7.38 12.00 -14.96
C GLY A 151 7.40 10.53 -14.54
N ILE A 152 8.55 10.02 -14.06
CA ILE A 152 8.69 8.69 -13.48
C ILE A 152 9.51 8.81 -12.20
N ASN A 153 8.90 8.46 -11.07
CA ASN A 153 9.56 8.37 -9.77
C ASN A 153 9.61 6.90 -9.33
N GLY A 154 10.81 6.36 -9.15
CA GLY A 154 11.04 4.95 -8.82
C GLY A 154 10.65 4.53 -7.40
N LEU A 155 10.44 5.49 -6.50
CA LEU A 155 10.00 5.25 -5.13
C LEU A 155 8.48 5.25 -5.04
N ARG A 156 7.77 6.09 -5.81
CA ARG A 156 6.33 6.30 -5.68
C ARG A 156 5.49 5.38 -6.57
N ASP A 157 4.26 5.06 -6.14
CA ASP A 157 3.33 4.24 -6.93
C ASP A 157 3.18 4.75 -8.36
N ALA A 158 3.29 3.84 -9.34
CA ALA A 158 3.28 4.15 -10.76
C ALA A 158 2.04 4.94 -11.20
N LEU A 159 0.90 4.82 -10.51
CA LEU A 159 -0.30 5.60 -10.80
C LEU A 159 -0.04 7.11 -10.72
N LEU A 160 0.81 7.58 -9.80
CA LEU A 160 1.14 9.02 -9.70
C LEU A 160 1.93 9.49 -10.92
N SER A 161 2.90 8.68 -11.37
CA SER A 161 3.70 8.95 -12.57
C SER A 161 2.82 8.99 -13.82
N ASP A 162 1.95 7.98 -14.00
CA ASP A 162 1.02 7.89 -15.14
C ASP A 162 0.09 9.11 -15.19
N LEU A 163 -0.49 9.49 -14.03
CA LEU A 163 -1.39 10.63 -13.93
C LEU A 163 -0.67 11.96 -14.15
N ALA A 164 0.55 12.13 -13.66
CA ALA A 164 1.33 13.34 -13.89
C ALA A 164 1.58 13.55 -15.39
N GLN A 165 1.98 12.48 -16.09
CA GLN A 165 2.20 12.52 -17.54
C GLN A 165 0.90 12.81 -18.32
N ILE A 166 -0.23 12.19 -17.93
CA ILE A 166 -1.54 12.48 -18.54
C ILE A 166 -1.93 13.95 -18.33
N LEU A 167 -1.86 14.44 -17.10
CA LEU A 167 -2.29 15.79 -16.74
C LEU A 167 -1.46 16.85 -17.46
N LEU A 168 -0.14 16.71 -17.40
CA LEU A 168 0.82 17.68 -17.95
C LEU A 168 0.94 17.58 -19.48
N GLY A 169 0.70 16.40 -20.05
CA GLY A 169 0.68 16.18 -21.51
C GLY A 169 -0.57 16.70 -22.22
N GLN A 170 -1.65 16.97 -21.48
CA GLN A 170 -2.93 17.47 -22.01
C GLN A 170 -3.10 19.00 -21.86
N LEU A 171 -2.03 19.72 -21.56
CA LEU A 171 -2.05 21.18 -21.49
C LEU A 171 -2.17 21.78 -22.90
N THR A 172 -2.90 22.89 -22.99
CA THR A 172 -3.05 23.67 -24.22
C THR A 172 -2.68 25.13 -23.96
N PRO A 173 -2.34 25.93 -25.00
CA PRO A 173 -2.10 27.36 -24.85
C PRO A 173 -3.23 28.07 -24.11
N GLU A 174 -4.49 27.75 -24.41
CA GLU A 174 -5.66 28.35 -23.79
C GLU A 174 -5.75 28.05 -22.29
N LYS A 175 -5.39 26.82 -21.88
CA LYS A 175 -5.33 26.48 -20.44
C LYS A 175 -4.25 27.26 -19.72
N ILE A 176 -3.08 27.45 -20.36
CA ILE A 176 -2.02 28.29 -19.79
C ILE A 176 -2.52 29.72 -19.59
N ASP A 177 -3.20 30.30 -20.58
CA ASP A 177 -3.75 31.66 -20.46
C ASP A 177 -4.76 31.76 -19.30
N VAL A 178 -5.61 30.73 -19.12
CA VAL A 178 -6.53 30.66 -17.98
C VAL A 178 -5.77 30.64 -16.67
N PHE A 179 -4.73 29.82 -16.54
CA PHE A 179 -3.92 29.74 -15.31
C PHE A 179 -3.19 31.05 -15.05
N ALA A 180 -2.56 31.63 -16.07
CA ALA A 180 -1.80 32.87 -15.97
C ALA A 180 -2.68 34.04 -15.50
N ASN A 181 -3.88 34.17 -16.08
CA ASN A 181 -4.85 35.19 -15.69
C ASN A 181 -5.38 34.96 -14.26
N ARG A 182 -5.68 33.71 -13.89
CA ARG A 182 -6.21 33.37 -12.56
C ARG A 182 -5.22 33.70 -11.45
N HIS A 183 -3.94 33.40 -11.68
CA HIS A 183 -2.88 33.58 -10.69
C HIS A 183 -2.15 34.93 -10.82
N ASN A 184 -2.53 35.76 -11.80
CA ASN A 184 -1.79 36.97 -12.18
C ASN A 184 -0.26 36.69 -12.31
N LEU A 185 0.07 35.61 -13.00
CA LEU A 185 1.42 35.06 -13.08
C LEU A 185 1.74 34.69 -14.52
N ALA A 186 2.68 35.42 -15.13
CA ALA A 186 3.13 35.10 -16.49
C ALA A 186 3.97 33.81 -16.50
N PRO A 187 3.84 32.95 -17.54
CA PRO A 187 4.73 31.83 -17.72
C PRO A 187 6.19 32.28 -17.86
N THR A 188 7.12 31.51 -17.32
CA THR A 188 8.54 31.88 -17.29
C THR A 188 9.34 31.34 -18.48
N HIS A 189 8.75 30.45 -19.27
CA HIS A 189 9.38 29.80 -20.42
C HIS A 189 8.48 29.78 -21.66
N ALA A 190 9.10 29.62 -22.83
CA ALA A 190 8.38 29.47 -24.09
C ALA A 190 7.63 28.14 -24.16
N GLU A 191 6.52 28.15 -24.91
CA GLU A 191 5.62 27.00 -25.08
C GLU A 191 5.25 26.30 -23.76
N PRO A 192 4.72 27.03 -22.76
CA PRO A 192 4.53 26.50 -21.41
C PRO A 192 3.56 25.32 -21.30
N TRP A 193 2.75 25.07 -22.32
CA TRP A 193 1.90 23.88 -22.43
C TRP A 193 2.67 22.61 -22.82
N LYS A 194 3.91 22.71 -23.32
CA LYS A 194 4.77 21.56 -23.64
C LYS A 194 5.71 21.27 -22.47
N LYS A 195 5.37 20.26 -21.68
CA LYS A 195 6.20 19.82 -20.54
C LYS A 195 7.23 18.77 -20.96
N ILE A 196 8.33 18.73 -20.22
CA ILE A 196 9.40 17.74 -20.38
C ILE A 196 9.42 16.85 -19.14
N PHE A 197 9.56 15.55 -19.36
CA PHE A 197 9.56 14.55 -18.30
C PHE A 197 10.95 14.00 -18.07
N ILE A 198 11.38 14.06 -16.80
CA ILE A 198 12.59 13.41 -16.30
C ILE A 198 12.20 12.20 -15.44
N GLY A 199 13.14 11.28 -15.25
CA GLY A 199 13.00 10.14 -14.36
C GLY A 199 14.14 10.05 -13.36
N GLY A 200 13.82 9.55 -12.17
CA GLY A 200 14.79 9.22 -11.12
C GLY A 200 14.21 8.22 -10.13
N SER A 201 15.07 7.48 -9.45
CA SER A 201 14.65 6.39 -8.56
C SER A 201 14.00 6.87 -7.28
N ASP A 202 14.35 8.08 -6.81
CA ASP A 202 14.05 8.60 -5.48
C ASP A 202 14.41 7.55 -4.41
N ASP A 203 15.49 6.78 -4.64
CA ASP A 203 15.88 5.70 -3.74
C ASP A 203 16.59 6.26 -2.49
N HIS A 204 16.09 5.86 -1.32
CA HIS A 204 16.67 6.14 -0.01
C HIS A 204 17.32 4.91 0.61
N GLY A 205 16.99 3.71 0.11
CA GLY A 205 17.43 2.45 0.69
C GLY A 205 18.73 1.89 0.10
N GLY A 206 19.22 2.43 -1.02
CA GLY A 206 20.42 1.99 -1.72
C GLY A 206 20.25 0.66 -2.46
N GLN A 207 19.00 0.20 -2.63
CA GLN A 207 18.66 -1.09 -3.25
C GLN A 207 18.01 -0.90 -4.62
N PHE A 208 17.31 0.22 -4.82
CA PHE A 208 16.50 0.49 -6.01
C PHE A 208 17.03 1.66 -6.84
N ALA A 209 18.24 2.13 -6.57
CA ALA A 209 18.96 3.08 -7.40
C ALA A 209 18.93 2.67 -8.88
N ALA A 210 18.71 3.65 -9.77
CA ALA A 210 18.52 3.49 -11.22
C ALA A 210 17.28 2.68 -11.66
N SER A 211 16.32 2.40 -10.76
CA SER A 211 15.02 1.81 -11.14
C SER A 211 14.19 2.70 -12.08
N ALA A 212 14.40 4.02 -11.97
CA ALA A 212 13.98 5.04 -12.91
C ALA A 212 15.14 6.00 -13.18
N PHE A 213 15.20 6.53 -14.40
CA PHE A 213 16.32 7.35 -14.86
C PHE A 213 15.90 8.23 -16.05
N THR A 214 16.76 9.19 -16.38
CA THR A 214 16.62 10.05 -17.55
C THR A 214 17.62 9.65 -18.62
N GLU A 215 17.14 9.55 -19.86
CA GLU A 215 17.94 9.20 -21.03
C GLU A 215 18.01 10.37 -22.01
N THR A 216 19.19 10.63 -22.58
CA THR A 216 19.46 11.65 -23.61
C THR A 216 20.18 11.02 -24.81
N PRO A 217 20.34 11.74 -25.93
CA PRO A 217 21.36 11.40 -26.91
C PRO A 217 22.73 11.23 -26.27
N ASP A 218 23.67 10.59 -26.99
CA ASP A 218 25.03 10.42 -26.50
C ASP A 218 25.66 11.77 -26.15
N ALA A 219 26.04 11.92 -24.89
CA ALA A 219 26.73 13.06 -24.34
C ALA A 219 28.19 12.69 -24.08
N GLU A 220 29.10 13.60 -24.42
CA GLU A 220 30.54 13.45 -24.18
C GLU A 220 30.96 13.94 -22.78
N SER A 221 30.08 14.66 -22.08
CA SER A 221 30.32 15.22 -20.75
C SER A 221 29.02 15.40 -19.96
N ALA A 222 29.13 15.49 -18.63
CA ALA A 222 27.98 15.79 -17.75
C ALA A 222 27.33 17.14 -18.11
N THR A 223 28.14 18.14 -18.47
CA THR A 223 27.65 19.43 -18.97
C THR A 223 26.78 19.25 -20.21
N LYS A 224 27.24 18.45 -21.19
CA LYS A 224 26.46 18.19 -22.41
C LYS A 224 25.17 17.42 -22.13
N PHE A 225 25.23 16.44 -21.23
CA PHE A 225 24.04 15.72 -20.75
C PHE A 225 23.00 16.68 -20.16
N LEU A 226 23.42 17.59 -19.27
CA LEU A 226 22.52 18.57 -18.66
C LEU A 226 22.02 19.64 -19.64
N GLU A 227 22.77 19.97 -20.69
CA GLU A 227 22.26 20.80 -21.79
C GLU A 227 21.11 20.12 -22.55
N TYR A 228 21.22 18.81 -22.82
CA TYR A 228 20.13 18.04 -23.43
C TYR A 228 18.91 18.01 -22.50
N VAL A 229 19.12 17.76 -21.20
CA VAL A 229 18.03 17.83 -20.21
C VAL A 229 17.36 19.20 -20.23
N ARG A 230 18.12 20.30 -20.13
CA ARG A 230 17.58 21.68 -20.08
C ARG A 230 16.85 22.08 -21.36
N SER A 231 17.33 21.64 -22.53
CA SER A 231 16.68 21.91 -23.81
C SER A 231 15.41 21.07 -24.02
N GLY A 232 15.35 19.90 -23.38
CA GLY A 232 14.26 18.93 -23.47
C GLY A 232 14.51 17.77 -24.42
N ASP A 233 15.74 17.58 -24.86
CA ASP A 233 16.16 16.42 -25.65
C ASP A 233 16.46 15.22 -24.72
N CYS A 234 15.43 14.82 -23.97
CA CYS A 234 15.52 13.76 -22.98
C CYS A 234 14.19 13.00 -22.83
N SER A 235 14.26 11.83 -22.21
CA SER A 235 13.08 11.04 -21.87
C SER A 235 13.24 10.34 -20.54
N ALA A 236 12.17 10.36 -19.73
CA ALA A 236 12.07 9.53 -18.54
C ALA A 236 11.93 8.04 -18.91
N ARG A 237 12.67 7.18 -18.22
CA ARG A 237 12.67 5.72 -18.39
C ARG A 237 12.64 5.02 -17.04
N GLY A 238 12.34 3.72 -17.06
CA GLY A 238 12.23 2.87 -15.87
C GLY A 238 10.79 2.65 -15.42
N HIS A 239 10.60 2.39 -14.13
CA HIS A 239 9.30 2.00 -13.56
C HIS A 239 9.04 2.75 -12.25
N GLY A 240 7.77 2.94 -11.92
CA GLY A 240 7.37 3.44 -10.60
C GLY A 240 7.58 2.42 -9.49
N GLY A 241 7.60 2.90 -8.26
CA GLY A 241 7.80 2.08 -7.06
C GLY A 241 6.65 1.16 -6.72
N THR A 242 6.91 0.26 -5.78
CA THR A 242 5.91 -0.64 -5.20
C THR A 242 5.95 -0.58 -3.68
N PRO A 243 4.86 -0.96 -2.99
CA PRO A 243 4.88 -1.15 -1.53
C PRO A 243 6.02 -2.06 -1.07
N LEU A 244 6.27 -3.15 -1.79
CA LEU A 244 7.31 -4.12 -1.40
C LEU A 244 8.71 -3.53 -1.54
N ALA A 245 8.99 -2.79 -2.61
CA ALA A 245 10.27 -2.11 -2.81
C ALA A 245 10.52 -1.09 -1.69
N LEU A 246 9.53 -0.23 -1.38
CA LEU A 246 9.64 0.74 -0.29
C LEU A 246 9.86 0.06 1.07
N SER A 247 9.10 -1.00 1.37
CA SER A 247 9.28 -1.77 2.61
C SER A 247 10.66 -2.39 2.70
N HIS A 248 11.18 -2.91 1.58
CA HIS A 248 12.50 -3.52 1.52
C HIS A 248 13.62 -2.49 1.75
N GLY A 249 13.54 -1.33 1.09
CA GLY A 249 14.44 -0.21 1.36
C GLY A 249 14.40 0.21 2.84
N PHE A 250 13.21 0.29 3.42
CA PHE A 250 13.05 0.62 4.84
C PHE A 250 13.65 -0.43 5.78
N TYR A 251 13.48 -1.74 5.50
CA TYR A 251 14.16 -2.79 6.28
C TYR A 251 15.67 -2.63 6.24
N ASN A 252 16.23 -2.27 5.09
CA ASN A 252 17.66 -2.00 4.95
C ASN A 252 18.08 -0.83 5.85
N THR A 253 17.37 0.29 5.79
CA THR A 253 17.61 1.46 6.65
C THR A 253 17.53 1.10 8.14
N VAL A 254 16.54 0.31 8.56
CA VAL A 254 16.40 -0.15 9.95
C VAL A 254 17.57 -1.02 10.39
N ALA A 255 18.05 -1.91 9.51
CA ALA A 255 19.17 -2.77 9.85
C ALA A 255 20.47 -2.00 10.02
N CYS A 256 20.79 -1.10 9.07
CA CYS A 256 21.95 -0.22 9.19
C CYS A 256 21.86 0.65 10.45
N PHE A 257 20.68 1.16 10.80
CA PHE A 257 20.45 1.91 12.05
C PHE A 257 20.79 1.07 13.29
N ILE A 258 20.34 -0.19 13.32
CA ILE A 258 20.59 -1.11 14.44
C ILE A 258 22.08 -1.44 14.53
N GLU A 259 22.73 -1.71 13.39
CA GLU A 259 24.16 -1.98 13.32
C GLU A 259 24.96 -0.81 13.90
N ASP A 260 24.71 0.41 13.44
CA ASP A 260 25.44 1.61 13.86
C ASP A 260 25.26 1.93 15.35
N HIS A 261 24.05 1.76 15.89
CA HIS A 261 23.73 2.15 17.28
C HIS A 261 23.96 1.05 18.33
N PHE A 262 24.05 -0.23 17.93
CA PHE A 262 24.11 -1.35 18.85
C PHE A 262 25.27 -2.32 18.64
N HIS A 263 26.18 -2.08 17.66
CA HIS A 263 27.30 -2.97 17.36
C HIS A 263 28.19 -3.32 18.57
N GLU A 264 28.50 -2.33 19.42
CA GLU A 264 29.36 -2.54 20.60
C GLU A 264 28.66 -3.33 21.73
N LYS A 265 27.32 -3.40 21.73
CA LYS A 265 26.53 -4.07 22.79
C LYS A 265 26.09 -5.49 22.44
N LEU A 266 26.11 -5.88 21.16
CA LEU A 266 25.51 -7.13 20.70
C LEU A 266 26.45 -8.35 20.66
N GLY A 267 27.74 -8.17 20.90
CA GLY A 267 28.72 -9.28 21.03
C GLY A 267 28.79 -10.21 19.80
N PRO A 268 29.35 -11.42 19.94
CA PRO A 268 29.51 -12.36 18.82
C PRO A 268 28.19 -12.90 18.24
N SER A 269 27.06 -12.72 18.95
CA SER A 269 25.72 -12.96 18.41
C SER A 269 25.31 -11.97 17.32
N ALA A 270 25.94 -10.80 17.25
CA ALA A 270 25.68 -9.78 16.22
C ALA A 270 25.99 -10.31 14.82
N ALA A 271 27.18 -10.90 14.62
CA ALA A 271 27.62 -11.40 13.31
C ALA A 271 26.73 -12.52 12.76
N LEU A 272 26.16 -13.37 13.64
CA LEU A 272 25.17 -14.36 13.23
C LEU A 272 23.85 -13.71 12.81
N LEU A 273 23.34 -12.76 13.60
CA LEU A 273 22.10 -12.04 13.31
C LEU A 273 22.20 -11.21 12.03
N GLU A 274 23.31 -10.51 11.83
CA GLU A 274 23.66 -9.73 10.63
C GLU A 274 23.64 -10.63 9.40
N LYS A 275 24.28 -11.81 9.47
CA LYS A 275 24.29 -12.77 8.37
C LYS A 275 22.90 -13.37 8.09
N MET A 276 22.12 -13.66 9.13
CA MET A 276 20.73 -14.10 8.97
C MET A 276 19.87 -13.02 8.32
N PHE A 277 20.06 -11.77 8.74
CA PHE A 277 19.34 -10.62 8.21
C PHE A 277 19.71 -10.31 6.75
N SER A 278 21.00 -10.30 6.42
CA SER A 278 21.50 -10.17 5.04
C SER A 278 20.86 -11.21 4.12
N ARG A 279 20.82 -12.49 4.52
CA ARG A 279 20.15 -13.54 3.74
C ARG A 279 18.64 -13.31 3.61
N PHE A 280 17.99 -12.83 4.66
CA PHE A 280 16.57 -12.46 4.62
C PHE A 280 16.32 -11.33 3.61
N MET A 281 17.20 -10.32 3.57
CA MET A 281 17.16 -9.23 2.58
C MET A 281 17.48 -9.72 1.16
N GLU A 282 18.33 -10.72 1.01
CA GLU A 282 18.56 -11.38 -0.29
C GLU A 282 17.40 -12.30 -0.72
N GLY A 283 16.34 -12.43 0.07
CA GLY A 283 15.22 -13.33 -0.22
C GLY A 283 15.57 -14.82 -0.06
N ARG A 284 16.60 -15.15 0.73
CA ARG A 284 17.10 -16.52 1.00
C ARG A 284 16.69 -17.01 2.38
N ASP A 285 16.74 -18.34 2.62
CA ASP A 285 16.46 -18.93 3.93
C ASP A 285 17.49 -18.40 4.96
N PRO A 286 17.05 -17.66 6.00
CA PRO A 286 17.94 -17.10 7.01
C PRO A 286 18.70 -18.17 7.81
N THR A 287 18.22 -19.43 7.81
CA THR A 287 18.78 -20.53 8.60
C THR A 287 19.76 -21.42 7.83
N GLU A 288 19.99 -21.15 6.54
CA GLU A 288 20.71 -22.06 5.64
C GLU A 288 22.24 -21.90 5.65
N PHE A 289 22.92 -22.22 6.75
CA PHE A 289 24.38 -22.06 6.82
C PHE A 289 25.16 -23.15 6.07
N THR A 290 26.17 -22.77 5.30
CA THR A 290 27.11 -23.73 4.69
C THR A 290 27.99 -24.40 5.75
N LEU A 291 28.64 -25.52 5.42
CA LEU A 291 29.55 -26.21 6.36
C LEU A 291 30.72 -25.33 6.81
N ALA A 292 31.28 -24.51 5.92
CA ALA A 292 32.34 -23.56 6.23
C ALA A 292 31.85 -22.45 7.19
N GLU A 293 30.62 -21.98 6.99
CA GLU A 293 30.01 -20.95 7.84
C GLU A 293 29.64 -21.48 9.23
N LYS A 294 29.13 -22.71 9.30
CA LYS A 294 28.89 -23.40 10.58
C LYS A 294 30.18 -23.59 11.37
N ALA A 295 31.29 -23.91 10.69
CA ALA A 295 32.60 -24.04 11.32
C ALA A 295 33.15 -22.68 11.82
N SER A 296 32.97 -21.62 11.04
CA SER A 296 33.36 -20.24 11.42
C SER A 296 32.57 -19.72 12.62
N LEU A 297 31.24 -19.92 12.62
CA LEU A 297 30.35 -19.58 13.73
C LEU A 297 30.65 -20.39 14.99
N ALA A 298 30.97 -21.69 14.84
CA ALA A 298 31.40 -22.53 15.96
C ALA A 298 32.75 -22.06 16.54
N GLY A 299 33.70 -21.65 15.69
CA GLY A 299 34.98 -21.09 16.12
C GLY A 299 34.82 -19.78 16.91
N GLN A 300 33.97 -18.86 16.44
CA GLN A 300 33.66 -17.60 17.13
C GLN A 300 32.86 -17.83 18.43
N ALA A 301 31.98 -18.85 18.47
CA ALA A 301 31.23 -19.23 19.67
C ALA A 301 32.13 -19.82 20.77
N VAL A 302 33.15 -20.61 20.41
CA VAL A 302 34.14 -21.17 21.36
C VAL A 302 35.04 -20.07 21.96
N LEU A 303 35.36 -19.03 21.18
CA LEU A 303 36.19 -17.90 21.61
C LEU A 303 35.50 -16.93 22.58
N SER A 304 34.16 -16.87 22.59
CA SER A 304 33.41 -15.83 23.31
C SER A 304 32.90 -16.20 24.70
N GLY A 305 32.99 -17.48 25.11
CA GLY A 305 32.72 -17.95 26.47
C GLY A 305 31.32 -17.72 27.05
N LYS A 306 30.41 -17.05 26.33
CA LYS A 306 29.10 -16.60 26.82
C LYS A 306 27.92 -17.34 26.18
N ILE A 307 27.96 -18.66 26.23
CA ILE A 307 26.85 -19.51 25.76
C ILE A 307 25.55 -19.27 26.56
N PHE A 308 25.65 -18.78 27.81
CA PHE A 308 24.51 -18.73 28.74
C PHE A 308 23.74 -17.40 28.83
N GLU A 309 24.27 -16.27 28.35
CA GLU A 309 23.52 -15.00 28.38
C GLU A 309 22.49 -14.85 27.25
N LEU A 310 22.52 -15.74 26.25
CA LEU A 310 21.54 -15.81 25.15
C LEU A 310 20.13 -16.26 25.60
N PHE A 311 19.97 -16.74 26.84
CA PHE A 311 18.77 -17.43 27.31
C PHE A 311 18.05 -16.72 28.47
N LYS A 312 17.79 -15.40 28.38
CA LYS A 312 16.85 -14.75 29.32
C LYS A 312 15.40 -15.18 29.01
N PRO A 313 14.59 -15.57 30.02
CA PRO A 313 13.46 -16.47 29.79
C PRO A 313 12.24 -15.87 29.08
N ALA A 314 12.08 -14.54 29.08
CA ALA A 314 10.84 -13.92 28.62
C ALA A 314 10.71 -13.81 27.08
N ASN A 315 11.82 -13.66 26.33
CA ASN A 315 11.80 -13.43 24.87
C ASN A 315 12.35 -14.61 24.03
N VAL A 316 12.98 -15.60 24.66
CA VAL A 316 13.66 -16.72 23.97
C VAL A 316 12.69 -17.85 23.60
N SER A 317 11.54 -17.93 24.25
CA SER A 317 10.51 -18.92 23.93
C SER A 317 9.97 -18.75 22.51
N LEU A 318 9.65 -17.51 22.11
CA LEU A 318 9.09 -17.20 20.79
C LEU A 318 10.10 -17.52 19.67
N TRP A 319 11.36 -17.09 19.82
CA TRP A 319 12.41 -17.35 18.83
C TRP A 319 12.77 -18.84 18.70
N LYS A 320 12.80 -19.58 19.81
CA LYS A 320 13.05 -21.02 19.80
C LYS A 320 11.90 -21.78 19.14
N GLU A 321 10.65 -21.39 19.41
CA GLU A 321 9.47 -21.96 18.73
C GLU A 321 9.43 -21.61 17.24
N LEU A 322 9.74 -20.37 16.88
CA LEU A 322 9.85 -19.91 15.50
C LEU A 322 10.91 -20.70 14.74
N SER A 323 12.13 -20.76 15.27
CA SER A 323 13.24 -21.54 14.68
C SER A 323 12.87 -23.02 14.53
N GLY A 324 12.24 -23.62 15.55
CA GLY A 324 11.74 -25.00 15.49
C GLY A 324 10.64 -25.23 14.45
N TYR A 325 9.81 -24.21 14.15
CA TYR A 325 8.81 -24.27 13.09
C TYR A 325 9.43 -24.16 11.70
N PHE A 326 10.35 -23.19 11.48
CA PHE A 326 11.08 -23.05 10.22
C PHE A 326 12.00 -24.23 9.94
N ALA A 327 12.46 -24.95 10.95
CA ALA A 327 13.24 -26.17 10.79
C ALA A 327 12.43 -27.36 10.27
N ARG A 328 11.08 -27.28 10.26
CA ARG A 328 10.23 -28.40 9.82
C ARG A 328 10.36 -28.62 8.29
N PRO A 329 10.61 -29.86 7.83
CA PRO A 329 10.78 -30.15 6.40
C PRO A 329 9.60 -29.69 5.53
N GLU A 330 8.36 -29.86 6.01
CA GLU A 330 7.15 -29.45 5.30
C GLU A 330 7.04 -27.92 5.14
N VAL A 331 7.45 -27.16 6.17
CA VAL A 331 7.46 -25.69 6.13
C VAL A 331 8.55 -25.21 5.17
N LYS A 332 9.74 -25.83 5.21
CA LYS A 332 10.82 -25.54 4.27
C LYS A 332 10.43 -25.85 2.82
N ALA A 333 9.78 -26.99 2.57
CA ALA A 333 9.33 -27.37 1.23
C ALA A 333 8.28 -26.39 0.69
N LYS A 334 7.26 -26.03 1.49
CA LYS A 334 6.25 -25.02 1.11
C LYS A 334 6.86 -23.63 0.89
N LEU A 335 7.89 -23.28 1.66
CA LEU A 335 8.62 -22.04 1.49
C LEU A 335 9.42 -22.05 0.20
N ALA A 336 10.20 -23.09 -0.06
CA ALA A 336 10.98 -23.26 -1.29
C ALA A 336 10.08 -23.20 -2.54
N GLU A 337 8.99 -23.96 -2.57
CA GLU A 337 8.03 -23.95 -3.70
C GLU A 337 7.50 -22.55 -4.01
N ARG A 338 7.16 -21.76 -2.98
CA ARG A 338 6.63 -20.41 -3.16
C ARG A 338 7.71 -19.40 -3.55
N LEU A 339 8.92 -19.58 -3.04
CA LEU A 339 10.03 -18.67 -3.30
C LEU A 339 10.63 -18.92 -4.69
N ASP A 340 10.77 -20.18 -5.12
CA ASP A 340 11.34 -20.54 -6.42
C ASP A 340 10.50 -20.04 -7.61
N ALA A 341 9.20 -19.80 -7.39
CA ALA A 341 8.30 -19.19 -8.37
C ALA A 341 8.47 -17.66 -8.52
N VAL A 342 9.34 -17.03 -7.72
CA VAL A 342 9.51 -15.57 -7.65
C VAL A 342 11.00 -15.23 -7.74
N SER A 343 11.34 -14.37 -8.70
CA SER A 343 12.71 -13.89 -8.89
C SER A 343 13.05 -12.66 -8.05
N GLU A 344 12.07 -11.82 -7.74
CA GLU A 344 12.29 -10.53 -7.10
C GLU A 344 12.59 -10.69 -5.59
N PRO A 345 13.75 -10.21 -5.09
CA PRO A 345 14.15 -10.34 -3.69
C PRO A 345 13.11 -9.78 -2.71
N GLU A 346 12.57 -8.60 -2.97
CA GLU A 346 11.61 -7.93 -2.10
C GLU A 346 10.30 -8.72 -1.97
N ARG A 347 9.88 -9.41 -3.03
CA ARG A 347 8.71 -10.28 -2.99
C ARG A 347 8.99 -11.56 -2.23
N ARG A 348 10.18 -12.15 -2.40
CA ARG A 348 10.63 -13.32 -1.62
C ARG A 348 10.66 -12.99 -0.12
N THR A 349 11.27 -11.87 0.25
CA THR A 349 11.31 -11.37 1.63
C THR A 349 9.90 -11.14 2.21
N PHE A 350 9.00 -10.54 1.44
CA PHE A 350 7.60 -10.36 1.83
C PHE A 350 6.88 -11.69 2.11
N LEU A 351 7.00 -12.66 1.21
CA LEU A 351 6.37 -13.96 1.38
C LEU A 351 6.90 -14.70 2.61
N MET A 352 8.21 -14.63 2.88
CA MET A 352 8.81 -15.20 4.09
C MET A 352 8.29 -14.51 5.36
N ALA A 353 8.41 -13.19 5.44
CA ALA A 353 8.00 -12.41 6.60
C ALA A 353 6.52 -12.63 6.94
N ASN A 354 5.68 -12.63 5.91
CA ASN A 354 4.25 -12.81 6.09
C ASN A 354 3.89 -14.24 6.52
N MET A 355 4.57 -15.26 5.99
CA MET A 355 4.33 -16.64 6.44
C MET A 355 4.66 -16.82 7.93
N VAL A 356 5.72 -16.18 8.43
CA VAL A 356 6.07 -16.16 9.86
C VAL A 356 4.95 -15.50 10.66
N ALA A 357 4.59 -14.29 10.26
CA ALA A 357 3.69 -13.43 11.01
C ALA A 357 2.27 -13.99 11.04
N GLU A 358 1.76 -14.50 9.91
CA GLU A 358 0.42 -15.09 9.80
C GLU A 358 0.24 -16.27 10.78
N GLN A 359 1.22 -17.17 10.83
CA GLN A 359 1.16 -18.36 11.68
C GLN A 359 1.18 -18.01 13.17
N LEU A 360 2.07 -17.08 13.56
CA LEU A 360 2.12 -16.61 14.95
C LEU A 360 0.84 -15.88 15.36
N THR A 361 0.38 -14.95 14.51
CA THR A 361 -0.84 -14.18 14.78
C THR A 361 -2.05 -15.10 14.92
N PHE A 362 -2.20 -16.09 14.03
CA PHE A 362 -3.29 -17.06 14.14
C PHE A 362 -3.21 -17.88 15.43
N ARG A 363 -2.02 -18.30 15.86
CA ARG A 363 -1.84 -19.05 17.11
C ARG A 363 -2.28 -18.24 18.33
N PHE A 364 -1.86 -16.98 18.40
CA PHE A 364 -2.26 -16.08 19.49
C PHE A 364 -3.75 -15.76 19.45
N PHE A 365 -4.29 -15.56 18.25
CA PHE A 365 -5.73 -15.38 18.05
C PHE A 365 -6.54 -16.59 18.51
N LYS A 366 -6.11 -17.82 18.17
CA LYS A 366 -6.79 -19.04 18.63
C LYS A 366 -6.78 -19.16 20.14
N LYS A 367 -5.65 -18.83 20.79
CA LYS A 367 -5.56 -18.78 22.25
C LYS A 367 -6.53 -17.75 22.83
N PHE A 368 -6.63 -16.56 22.22
CA PHE A 368 -7.59 -15.54 22.62
C PHE A 368 -9.04 -16.04 22.57
N VAL A 369 -9.47 -16.61 21.44
CA VAL A 369 -10.83 -17.16 21.27
C VAL A 369 -11.13 -18.24 22.31
N GLN A 370 -10.16 -19.13 22.56
CA GLN A 370 -10.30 -20.18 23.57
C GLN A 370 -10.47 -19.60 24.99
N GLN A 371 -9.68 -18.58 25.36
CA GLN A 371 -9.78 -17.97 26.69
C GLN A 371 -11.09 -17.21 26.90
N ILE A 372 -11.59 -16.53 25.86
CA ILE A 372 -12.93 -15.90 25.92
C ILE A 372 -14.01 -16.95 26.15
N GLY A 373 -14.02 -18.03 25.37
CA GLY A 373 -15.00 -19.11 25.53
C GLY A 373 -14.93 -19.81 26.89
N SER A 374 -13.80 -19.67 27.61
CA SER A 374 -13.58 -20.21 28.96
C SER A 374 -13.94 -19.23 30.09
N GLY A 375 -14.34 -17.99 29.77
CA GLY A 375 -14.60 -16.93 30.75
C GLY A 375 -13.35 -16.22 31.31
N ASN A 376 -12.16 -16.49 30.76
CA ASN A 376 -10.88 -15.99 31.27
C ASN A 376 -10.49 -14.66 30.58
N MET A 377 -11.10 -13.56 31.01
CA MET A 377 -10.95 -12.26 30.34
C MET A 377 -9.51 -11.72 30.38
N VAL A 378 -8.78 -11.86 31.49
CA VAL A 378 -7.42 -11.32 31.64
C VAL A 378 -6.43 -12.06 30.72
N GLU A 379 -6.49 -13.38 30.71
CA GLU A 379 -5.67 -14.27 29.89
C GLU A 379 -5.95 -14.06 28.39
N SER A 380 -7.20 -13.73 28.04
CA SER A 380 -7.56 -13.36 26.67
C SER A 380 -6.85 -12.08 26.24
N MET A 381 -6.81 -11.04 27.08
CA MET A 381 -6.10 -9.79 26.79
C MET A 381 -4.58 -10.00 26.64
N GLN A 382 -3.99 -10.88 27.44
CA GLN A 382 -2.57 -11.26 27.32
C GLN A 382 -2.28 -12.00 26.00
N ALA A 383 -3.21 -12.81 25.49
CA ALA A 383 -3.05 -13.47 24.20
C ALA A 383 -3.05 -12.46 23.03
N ILE A 384 -3.88 -11.41 23.10
CA ILE A 384 -3.89 -10.32 22.12
C ILE A 384 -2.58 -9.51 22.18
N SER A 385 -2.10 -9.16 23.37
CA SER A 385 -0.89 -8.32 23.49
C SER A 385 0.36 -9.00 22.93
N ALA A 386 0.39 -10.34 22.87
CA ALA A 386 1.45 -11.11 22.23
C ALA A 386 1.55 -10.90 20.69
N ILE A 387 0.55 -10.28 20.05
CA ILE A 387 0.58 -9.92 18.62
C ILE A 387 1.44 -8.67 18.38
N ALA A 388 1.59 -7.78 19.37
CA ALA A 388 2.26 -6.49 19.19
C ALA A 388 3.69 -6.58 18.63
N PRO A 389 4.58 -7.49 19.09
CA PRO A 389 5.91 -7.63 18.51
C PRO A 389 5.90 -8.06 17.03
N ILE A 390 4.89 -8.82 16.61
CA ILE A 390 4.71 -9.24 15.21
C ILE A 390 4.35 -8.02 14.36
N LEU A 391 3.47 -7.15 14.85
CA LEU A 391 3.11 -5.91 14.17
C LEU A 391 4.34 -5.00 13.99
N VAL A 392 5.24 -4.93 14.97
CA VAL A 392 6.50 -4.19 14.84
C VAL A 392 7.33 -4.71 13.67
N ILE A 393 7.47 -6.04 13.54
CA ILE A 393 8.18 -6.67 12.42
C ILE A 393 7.50 -6.35 11.09
N LEU A 394 6.17 -6.32 11.04
CA LEU A 394 5.40 -6.03 9.83
C LEU A 394 5.23 -4.53 9.53
N THR A 395 5.64 -3.63 10.43
CA THR A 395 5.48 -2.18 10.28
C THR A 395 5.98 -1.66 8.92
N PRO A 396 7.14 -2.10 8.39
CA PRO A 396 7.61 -1.61 7.09
C PRO A 396 6.66 -1.95 5.94
N TYR A 397 6.00 -3.12 5.96
CA TYR A 397 4.96 -3.48 5.00
C TYR A 397 3.68 -2.67 5.21
N ILE A 398 3.25 -2.51 6.46
CA ILE A 398 2.07 -1.71 6.78
C ILE A 398 2.25 -0.27 6.30
N TYR A 399 3.40 0.31 6.60
CA TYR A 399 3.80 1.63 6.12
C TYR A 399 3.89 1.65 4.60
N GLY A 400 4.62 0.72 3.99
CA GLY A 400 4.82 0.69 2.53
C GLY A 400 3.52 0.60 1.74
N PHE A 401 2.55 -0.20 2.18
CA PHE A 401 1.24 -0.26 1.53
C PHE A 401 0.40 1.00 1.76
N HIS A 402 0.53 1.66 2.91
CA HIS A 402 -0.25 2.85 3.22
C HIS A 402 0.31 4.12 2.58
N SER A 403 1.61 4.38 2.72
CA SER A 403 2.26 5.60 2.22
C SER A 403 2.34 5.63 0.69
N GLN A 404 2.42 4.47 0.04
CA GLN A 404 2.37 4.36 -1.42
C GLN A 404 0.98 4.57 -1.99
N ALA A 405 -0.07 4.31 -1.21
CA ALA A 405 -1.43 4.34 -1.73
C ALA A 405 -1.88 5.78 -1.98
N PRO A 406 -1.99 6.23 -3.24
CA PRO A 406 -2.32 7.61 -3.50
C PRO A 406 -3.78 7.89 -3.15
N SER A 407 -4.06 9.09 -2.64
CA SER A 407 -5.44 9.51 -2.35
C SER A 407 -6.22 9.71 -3.64
N ARG A 408 -6.94 8.66 -4.07
CA ARG A 408 -7.77 8.69 -5.30
C ARG A 408 -8.84 9.78 -5.24
N LYS A 409 -9.38 10.07 -4.05
CA LYS A 409 -10.37 11.15 -3.85
C LYS A 409 -9.75 12.52 -4.15
N TRP A 410 -8.56 12.79 -3.60
CA TRP A 410 -7.84 14.04 -3.85
C TRP A 410 -7.45 14.17 -5.33
N LEU A 411 -6.86 13.11 -5.92
CA LEU A 411 -6.50 13.09 -7.35
C LEU A 411 -7.70 13.33 -8.27
N ARG A 412 -8.87 12.76 -7.97
CA ARG A 412 -10.12 13.06 -8.71
C ARG A 412 -10.51 14.53 -8.61
N GLY A 413 -10.28 15.16 -7.46
CA GLY A 413 -10.51 16.59 -7.26
C GLY A 413 -9.60 17.43 -8.16
N ILE A 414 -8.29 17.17 -8.10
CA ILE A 414 -7.27 17.81 -8.95
C ILE A 414 -7.64 17.72 -10.43
N PHE A 415 -7.92 16.51 -10.92
CA PHE A 415 -8.25 16.32 -12.34
C PHE A 415 -9.55 17.02 -12.75
N LYS A 416 -10.60 16.98 -11.91
CA LYS A 416 -11.84 17.70 -12.20
C LYS A 416 -11.61 19.21 -12.30
N GLU A 417 -10.76 19.76 -11.45
CA GLU A 417 -10.49 21.20 -11.42
C GLU A 417 -9.63 21.64 -12.60
N LEU A 418 -8.54 20.92 -12.92
CA LEU A 418 -7.61 21.30 -13.99
C LEU A 418 -8.09 20.87 -15.40
N THR A 419 -8.88 19.80 -15.50
CA THR A 419 -9.24 19.19 -16.80
C THR A 419 -10.74 19.12 -17.06
N GLY A 420 -11.58 19.24 -16.03
CA GLY A 420 -13.03 19.04 -16.12
C GLY A 420 -13.45 17.56 -16.11
N GLU A 421 -12.51 16.62 -16.21
CA GLU A 421 -12.79 15.20 -16.36
C GLU A 421 -12.08 14.36 -15.29
N VAL A 422 -12.51 13.10 -15.14
CA VAL A 422 -11.83 12.11 -14.29
C VAL A 422 -11.22 11.04 -15.20
N PRO A 423 -9.89 10.87 -15.19
CA PRO A 423 -9.22 9.90 -16.06
C PRO A 423 -9.66 8.48 -15.71
N VAL A 424 -9.63 7.59 -16.71
CA VAL A 424 -10.08 6.19 -16.57
C VAL A 424 -9.39 5.47 -15.41
N ALA A 425 -8.09 5.71 -15.19
CA ALA A 425 -7.31 5.13 -14.10
C ALA A 425 -7.84 5.51 -12.69
N LEU A 426 -8.55 6.63 -12.57
CA LEU A 426 -9.18 7.09 -11.33
C LEU A 426 -10.66 6.71 -11.23
N GLN A 427 -11.27 6.07 -12.23
CA GLN A 427 -12.65 5.58 -12.14
C GLN A 427 -12.74 4.28 -11.33
N ASN A 428 -13.91 3.99 -10.74
CA ASN A 428 -14.16 2.69 -10.10
C ASN A 428 -14.65 1.69 -11.15
N ARG A 429 -13.78 0.78 -11.59
CA ARG A 429 -14.09 -0.21 -12.64
C ARG A 429 -13.89 -1.64 -12.17
N LYS A 430 -12.74 -1.93 -11.55
CA LYS A 430 -12.41 -3.25 -10.99
C LYS A 430 -12.72 -3.30 -9.50
N ARG A 431 -13.60 -4.22 -9.08
CA ARG A 431 -14.20 -4.28 -7.74
C ARG A 431 -13.92 -5.62 -7.06
N ALA A 432 -13.44 -5.57 -5.82
CA ALA A 432 -13.27 -6.75 -4.99
C ALA A 432 -14.43 -6.83 -3.99
N TRP A 433 -15.19 -7.93 -4.04
CA TRP A 433 -16.33 -8.16 -3.15
C TRP A 433 -15.98 -9.17 -2.06
N PHE A 434 -15.71 -8.66 -0.87
CA PHE A 434 -15.32 -9.41 0.30
C PHE A 434 -16.52 -10.03 1.02
N THR A 435 -16.40 -11.32 1.30
CA THR A 435 -17.38 -12.03 2.11
C THR A 435 -16.81 -13.22 2.86
N ASP A 436 -17.35 -13.45 4.05
CA ASP A 436 -17.13 -14.63 4.86
C ASP A 436 -18.10 -15.75 4.48
N THR A 437 -19.03 -15.57 3.53
CA THR A 437 -20.06 -16.55 3.14
C THR A 437 -20.27 -16.62 1.63
N LEU A 438 -20.21 -17.82 1.04
CA LEU A 438 -20.39 -17.99 -0.41
C LEU A 438 -21.05 -19.32 -0.81
N ASP A 439 -20.66 -20.41 -0.18
CA ASP A 439 -21.24 -21.75 -0.43
C ASP A 439 -22.46 -22.03 0.47
N ASP A 440 -22.61 -21.24 1.53
CA ASP A 440 -23.65 -21.44 2.52
C ASP A 440 -25.06 -21.25 1.92
N VAL A 441 -26.02 -22.00 2.45
CA VAL A 441 -27.44 -21.90 2.05
C VAL A 441 -28.09 -20.71 2.76
N ASN A 442 -27.71 -19.51 2.36
CA ASN A 442 -28.28 -18.27 2.89
C ASN A 442 -28.52 -17.20 1.81
N GLY A 443 -29.28 -16.17 2.18
CA GLY A 443 -29.65 -15.08 1.27
C GLY A 443 -28.46 -14.20 0.85
N VAL A 444 -27.43 -14.09 1.70
CA VAL A 444 -26.21 -13.31 1.42
C VAL A 444 -25.44 -13.96 0.28
N ALA A 445 -25.07 -15.23 0.45
CA ALA A 445 -24.38 -16.04 -0.54
C ALA A 445 -25.15 -16.07 -1.88
N THR A 446 -26.48 -16.25 -1.82
CA THR A 446 -27.32 -16.22 -3.03
C THR A 446 -27.26 -14.86 -3.75
N THR A 447 -27.30 -13.76 -2.99
CA THR A 447 -27.22 -12.40 -3.54
C THR A 447 -25.88 -12.18 -4.23
N ILE A 448 -24.78 -12.53 -3.56
CA ILE A 448 -23.41 -12.38 -4.08
C ILE A 448 -23.25 -13.19 -5.37
N ARG A 449 -23.67 -14.47 -5.38
CA ARG A 449 -23.54 -15.31 -6.57
C ARG A 449 -24.32 -14.75 -7.76
N LYS A 450 -25.59 -14.40 -7.55
CA LYS A 450 -26.45 -13.87 -8.64
C LYS A 450 -25.96 -12.54 -9.18
N MET A 451 -25.57 -11.61 -8.31
CA MET A 451 -25.10 -10.29 -8.73
C MET A 451 -23.72 -10.34 -9.38
N THR A 452 -22.84 -11.23 -8.92
CA THR A 452 -21.52 -11.42 -9.54
C THR A 452 -21.68 -12.04 -10.92
N ALA A 453 -22.53 -13.07 -11.08
CA ALA A 453 -22.83 -13.66 -12.38
C ALA A 453 -23.40 -12.62 -13.35
N ALA A 454 -24.46 -11.90 -12.96
CA ALA A 454 -25.06 -10.87 -13.81
C ALA A 454 -24.08 -9.72 -14.14
N GLY A 455 -23.20 -9.37 -13.19
CA GLY A 455 -22.15 -8.39 -13.42
C GLY A 455 -21.13 -8.87 -14.45
N ALA A 456 -20.68 -10.13 -14.35
CA ALA A 456 -19.76 -10.74 -15.29
C ALA A 456 -20.39 -10.84 -16.71
N ASP A 457 -21.65 -11.25 -16.81
CA ASP A 457 -22.40 -11.30 -18.08
C ASP A 457 -22.54 -9.90 -18.72
N ALA A 458 -22.62 -8.84 -17.90
CA ALA A 458 -22.63 -7.45 -18.32
C ALA A 458 -21.23 -6.85 -18.55
N GLY A 459 -20.16 -7.66 -18.53
CA GLY A 459 -18.78 -7.23 -18.75
C GLY A 459 -18.20 -6.38 -17.61
N GLN A 460 -18.77 -6.43 -16.41
CA GLN A 460 -18.25 -5.73 -15.24
C GLN A 460 -17.13 -6.53 -14.57
N GLU A 461 -16.05 -5.84 -14.20
CA GLU A 461 -14.93 -6.44 -13.46
C GLU A 461 -15.25 -6.52 -11.96
N LEU A 462 -15.90 -7.59 -11.56
CA LEU A 462 -16.29 -7.87 -10.18
C LEU A 462 -15.77 -9.24 -9.77
N VAL A 463 -14.89 -9.27 -8.76
CA VAL A 463 -14.28 -10.50 -8.26
C VAL A 463 -14.66 -10.69 -6.80
N VAL A 464 -15.24 -11.84 -6.48
CA VAL A 464 -15.56 -12.19 -5.09
C VAL A 464 -14.28 -12.66 -4.40
N VAL A 465 -13.97 -12.05 -3.25
CA VAL A 465 -12.81 -12.41 -2.43
C VAL A 465 -13.28 -13.14 -1.19
N VAL A 466 -12.84 -14.38 -1.04
CA VAL A 466 -13.14 -15.24 0.10
C VAL A 466 -11.87 -15.88 0.64
N SER A 467 -11.95 -16.39 1.87
CA SER A 467 -10.93 -17.28 2.40
C SER A 467 -11.59 -18.52 2.97
N ARG A 468 -11.44 -19.66 2.28
CA ARG A 468 -12.07 -20.94 2.62
C ARG A 468 -11.13 -22.10 2.31
N SER A 469 -11.11 -23.11 3.17
CA SER A 469 -10.31 -24.33 2.93
C SER A 469 -10.81 -25.09 1.70
N GLU A 470 -12.13 -25.25 1.60
CA GLU A 470 -12.83 -25.87 0.49
C GLU A 470 -13.83 -24.89 -0.12
N LEU A 471 -13.95 -24.92 -1.46
CA LEU A 471 -14.90 -24.10 -2.21
C LEU A 471 -15.52 -24.96 -3.31
N SER A 472 -16.84 -25.00 -3.34
CA SER A 472 -17.64 -25.76 -4.31
C SER A 472 -18.18 -24.90 -5.46
N VAL A 473 -18.27 -23.58 -5.27
CA VAL A 473 -18.73 -22.63 -6.28
C VAL A 473 -17.59 -22.25 -7.23
N ASP A 474 -17.78 -22.46 -8.53
CA ASP A 474 -16.81 -22.18 -9.59
C ASP A 474 -17.38 -21.37 -10.78
N ASN A 475 -18.68 -21.05 -10.74
CA ASN A 475 -19.40 -20.47 -11.88
C ASN A 475 -19.43 -18.93 -11.91
N ILE A 476 -18.60 -18.27 -11.10
CA ILE A 476 -18.46 -16.81 -11.04
C ILE A 476 -16.99 -16.44 -10.78
N PRO A 477 -16.54 -15.21 -11.13
CA PRO A 477 -15.19 -14.75 -10.82
C PRO A 477 -14.92 -14.72 -9.30
N ILE A 478 -14.08 -15.65 -8.83
CA ILE A 478 -13.72 -15.79 -7.41
C ILE A 478 -12.20 -15.81 -7.25
N LYS A 479 -11.71 -15.11 -6.23
CA LYS A 479 -10.40 -15.30 -5.64
C LYS A 479 -10.55 -15.90 -4.25
N ASN A 480 -10.30 -17.21 -4.14
CA ASN A 480 -10.20 -17.89 -2.85
C ASN A 480 -8.76 -17.85 -2.31
N PHE A 481 -8.61 -17.44 -1.06
CA PHE A 481 -7.36 -17.53 -0.31
C PHE A 481 -7.41 -18.67 0.70
N GLN A 482 -6.45 -19.58 0.64
CA GLN A 482 -6.32 -20.61 1.66
C GLN A 482 -6.13 -19.96 3.04
N PRO A 483 -7.01 -20.28 4.02
CA PRO A 483 -6.96 -19.65 5.33
C PRO A 483 -5.73 -20.13 6.11
N ILE A 484 -5.28 -19.31 7.05
CA ILE A 484 -4.21 -19.69 7.98
C ILE A 484 -4.72 -20.78 8.94
N GLY A 485 -6.00 -20.68 9.29
CA GLY A 485 -6.77 -21.73 9.92
C GLY A 485 -8.20 -21.30 10.12
N GLU A 486 -9.02 -22.20 10.65
CA GLU A 486 -10.43 -21.98 10.91
C GLU A 486 -10.72 -22.02 12.41
N PHE A 487 -11.77 -21.33 12.82
CA PHE A 487 -12.23 -21.25 14.19
C PHE A 487 -13.76 -21.09 14.23
N GLU A 488 -14.33 -21.43 15.38
CA GLU A 488 -15.76 -21.29 15.66
C GLU A 488 -15.92 -20.30 16.81
N LEU A 489 -16.99 -19.50 16.77
CA LEU A 489 -17.33 -18.59 17.85
C LEU A 489 -18.18 -19.33 18.90
N PRO A 490 -17.95 -19.08 20.20
CA PRO A 490 -18.85 -19.58 21.24
C PRO A 490 -20.29 -19.17 20.95
N GLU A 491 -21.25 -20.07 21.18
CA GLU A 491 -22.71 -19.83 21.01
C GLU A 491 -23.18 -19.59 19.56
N TYR A 492 -22.27 -19.52 18.58
CA TYR A 492 -22.55 -19.38 17.15
C TYR A 492 -21.88 -20.51 16.34
N GLU A 493 -22.20 -21.76 16.70
CA GLU A 493 -21.66 -22.98 16.08
C GLU A 493 -22.14 -23.20 14.62
N LEU A 494 -23.07 -22.37 14.13
CA LEU A 494 -23.69 -22.53 12.81
C LEU A 494 -22.76 -22.21 11.64
N GLN A 495 -21.60 -21.55 11.86
CA GLN A 495 -20.67 -21.21 10.80
C GLN A 495 -19.21 -21.22 11.26
N LYS A 496 -18.37 -22.03 10.60
CA LYS A 496 -16.91 -21.94 10.71
C LYS A 496 -16.42 -20.66 10.06
N LEU A 497 -15.63 -19.88 10.81
CA LEU A 497 -14.96 -18.69 10.30
C LEU A 497 -13.51 -19.01 9.98
N SER A 498 -12.99 -18.28 9.00
CA SER A 498 -11.62 -18.45 8.53
C SER A 498 -10.76 -17.27 8.99
N PHE A 499 -9.53 -17.54 9.40
CA PHE A 499 -8.52 -16.51 9.62
C PHE A 499 -7.77 -16.27 8.31
N PRO A 500 -8.03 -15.15 7.60
CA PRO A 500 -7.51 -14.94 6.26
C PRO A 500 -6.03 -14.53 6.25
N PRO A 501 -5.30 -14.78 5.16
CA PRO A 501 -3.95 -14.27 4.96
C PRO A 501 -3.96 -12.77 4.62
N ILE A 502 -4.02 -11.93 5.66
CA ILE A 502 -4.31 -10.49 5.56
C ILE A 502 -3.38 -9.76 4.58
N LEU A 503 -2.06 -9.87 4.74
CA LEU A 503 -1.13 -9.13 3.88
C LEU A 503 -1.09 -9.69 2.46
N ARG A 504 -1.34 -10.98 2.25
CA ARG A 504 -1.42 -11.56 0.88
C ARG A 504 -2.64 -11.04 0.14
N ILE A 505 -3.75 -10.87 0.84
CA ILE A 505 -4.95 -10.25 0.30
C ILE A 505 -4.65 -8.80 -0.07
N LEU A 506 -3.99 -8.04 0.81
CA LEU A 506 -3.58 -6.66 0.54
C LEU A 506 -2.68 -6.55 -0.71
N ASP A 507 -1.63 -7.37 -0.81
CA ASP A 507 -0.74 -7.48 -1.99
C ASP A 507 -1.54 -7.80 -3.26
N TYR A 508 -2.46 -8.77 -3.19
CA TYR A 508 -3.32 -9.10 -4.32
C TYR A 508 -4.18 -7.92 -4.76
N ILE A 509 -4.83 -7.21 -3.83
CA ILE A 509 -5.69 -6.07 -4.16
C ILE A 509 -4.89 -4.95 -4.84
N GLN A 510 -3.69 -4.65 -4.33
CA GLN A 510 -2.82 -3.62 -4.91
C GLN A 510 -2.31 -4.02 -6.31
N ARG A 511 -1.76 -5.23 -6.46
CA ARG A 511 -1.19 -5.70 -7.74
C ARG A 511 -2.21 -5.83 -8.84
N GLU A 512 -3.39 -6.32 -8.50
CA GLU A 512 -4.49 -6.45 -9.45
C GLU A 512 -5.16 -5.11 -9.75
N LYS A 513 -4.71 -4.01 -9.13
CA LYS A 513 -5.19 -2.65 -9.34
C LYS A 513 -6.70 -2.52 -9.13
N PHE A 514 -7.21 -3.16 -8.08
CA PHE A 514 -8.60 -2.96 -7.69
C PHE A 514 -8.83 -1.49 -7.33
N THR A 515 -10.00 -0.98 -7.71
CA THR A 515 -10.34 0.44 -7.59
C THR A 515 -11.41 0.72 -6.54
N GLU A 516 -12.11 -0.33 -6.09
CA GLU A 516 -13.19 -0.26 -5.12
C GLU A 516 -13.34 -1.60 -4.39
N ILE A 517 -13.71 -1.52 -3.11
CA ILE A 517 -13.97 -2.67 -2.24
C ILE A 517 -15.43 -2.67 -1.82
N ILE A 518 -16.09 -3.82 -1.96
CA ILE A 518 -17.44 -4.08 -1.48
C ILE A 518 -17.36 -5.11 -0.36
N ILE A 519 -18.07 -4.91 0.74
CA ILE A 519 -18.04 -5.82 1.90
C ILE A 519 -19.46 -6.22 2.26
N SER A 520 -19.73 -7.53 2.35
CA SER A 520 -21.08 -8.05 2.69
C SER A 520 -21.16 -8.74 4.05
N THR A 521 -20.03 -8.97 4.70
CA THR A 521 -19.99 -9.59 6.03
C THR A 521 -19.03 -8.83 6.91
N PRO A 522 -19.34 -8.62 8.19
CA PRO A 522 -18.44 -7.97 9.15
C PRO A 522 -17.53 -8.99 9.86
N GLY A 523 -17.25 -10.15 9.24
CA GLY A 523 -16.36 -11.18 9.81
C GLY A 523 -14.89 -10.94 9.43
N PRO A 524 -14.00 -11.92 9.67
CA PRO A 524 -12.56 -11.77 9.41
C PRO A 524 -12.20 -11.36 7.97
N VAL A 525 -12.87 -11.91 6.96
CA VAL A 525 -12.66 -11.54 5.55
C VAL A 525 -13.16 -10.11 5.32
N GLY A 526 -14.30 -9.73 5.91
CA GLY A 526 -14.80 -8.36 5.87
C GLY A 526 -13.88 -7.34 6.52
N LEU A 527 -13.35 -7.64 7.71
CA LEU A 527 -12.34 -6.83 8.41
C LEU A 527 -11.07 -6.68 7.57
N THR A 528 -10.66 -7.74 6.87
CA THR A 528 -9.53 -7.69 5.95
C THR A 528 -9.83 -6.79 4.75
N GLY A 529 -11.04 -6.85 4.19
CA GLY A 529 -11.48 -5.94 3.13
C GLY A 529 -11.49 -4.49 3.59
N LEU A 530 -11.97 -4.21 4.80
CA LEU A 530 -11.94 -2.87 5.40
C LEU A 530 -10.51 -2.38 5.58
N LEU A 531 -9.63 -3.21 6.15
CA LEU A 531 -8.22 -2.88 6.31
C LEU A 531 -7.57 -2.57 4.95
N ALA A 532 -7.79 -3.43 3.95
CA ALA A 532 -7.26 -3.23 2.61
C ALA A 532 -7.74 -1.92 2.00
N ALA A 533 -9.01 -1.56 2.19
CA ALA A 533 -9.54 -0.32 1.66
C ALA A 533 -8.92 0.93 2.31
N LYS A 534 -8.69 0.88 3.63
CA LYS A 534 -8.04 1.97 4.37
C LYS A 534 -6.56 2.08 4.06
N MET A 535 -5.85 0.96 3.99
CA MET A 535 -4.44 0.95 3.64
C MET A 535 -4.22 1.42 2.20
N LEU A 536 -5.05 1.00 1.25
CA LEU A 536 -4.90 1.32 -0.17
C LEU A 536 -5.68 2.56 -0.64
N ASN A 537 -6.26 3.34 0.28
CA ASN A 537 -7.06 4.53 -0.03
C ASN A 537 -8.15 4.27 -1.10
N LEU A 538 -8.79 3.11 -1.03
CA LEU A 538 -9.85 2.69 -1.95
C LEU A 538 -11.23 3.06 -1.43
N GLN A 539 -12.13 3.38 -2.36
CA GLN A 539 -13.54 3.57 -2.04
C GLN A 539 -14.13 2.27 -1.50
N THR A 540 -14.87 2.36 -0.40
CA THR A 540 -15.42 1.20 0.30
C THR A 540 -16.93 1.28 0.47
N SER A 541 -17.63 0.26 0.00
CA SER A 541 -19.07 0.11 0.19
C SER A 541 -19.39 -1.13 1.02
N GLY A 542 -20.31 -1.01 1.98
CA GLY A 542 -20.83 -2.14 2.76
C GLY A 542 -22.26 -2.48 2.37
N ILE A 543 -22.66 -3.74 2.53
CA ILE A 543 -24.05 -4.16 2.39
C ILE A 543 -24.49 -4.85 3.67
N TYR A 544 -25.41 -4.23 4.40
CA TYR A 544 -25.99 -4.78 5.62
C TYR A 544 -27.06 -5.81 5.29
N HIS A 545 -26.67 -7.09 5.27
CA HIS A 545 -27.59 -8.19 4.96
C HIS A 545 -28.27 -8.79 6.19
N THR A 546 -27.49 -9.09 7.22
CA THR A 546 -27.91 -9.86 8.39
C THR A 546 -27.95 -8.95 9.61
N ASP A 547 -29.08 -8.96 10.32
CA ASP A 547 -29.22 -8.23 11.58
C ASP A 547 -28.53 -8.97 12.74
N PHE A 548 -27.19 -8.93 12.75
CA PHE A 548 -26.39 -9.63 13.75
C PHE A 548 -26.76 -9.26 15.20
N PRO A 549 -26.96 -7.98 15.56
CA PRO A 549 -27.42 -7.64 16.90
C PRO A 549 -28.74 -8.32 17.28
N GLN A 550 -29.73 -8.31 16.38
CA GLN A 550 -31.01 -8.98 16.62
C GLN A 550 -30.85 -10.50 16.74
N TYR A 551 -30.02 -11.12 15.90
CA TYR A 551 -29.71 -12.55 15.99
C TYR A 551 -29.08 -12.91 17.34
N ILE A 552 -28.10 -12.13 17.80
CA ILE A 552 -27.46 -12.34 19.11
C ILE A 552 -28.50 -12.23 20.22
N ARG A 553 -29.35 -11.21 20.20
CA ARG A 553 -30.43 -11.04 21.18
C ARG A 553 -31.36 -12.24 21.25
N ILE A 554 -31.72 -12.82 20.10
CA ILE A 554 -32.63 -13.98 20.02
C ILE A 554 -31.93 -15.26 20.53
N LEU A 555 -30.66 -15.46 20.18
CA LEU A 555 -29.94 -16.69 20.52
C LEU A 555 -29.44 -16.73 21.97
N THR A 556 -29.00 -15.60 22.51
CA THR A 556 -28.42 -15.53 23.87
C THR A 556 -29.39 -14.99 24.91
N GLU A 557 -30.52 -14.41 24.48
CA GLU A 557 -31.45 -13.67 25.34
C GLU A 557 -30.80 -12.52 26.15
N ASP A 558 -29.60 -12.07 25.75
CA ASP A 558 -28.80 -11.09 26.47
C ASP A 558 -28.77 -9.73 25.76
N SER A 559 -29.34 -8.71 26.41
CA SER A 559 -29.40 -7.33 25.90
C SER A 559 -28.06 -6.60 25.95
N PHE A 560 -27.16 -7.03 26.84
CA PHE A 560 -25.80 -6.50 26.91
C PHE A 560 -25.01 -6.95 25.67
N LEU A 561 -25.07 -8.24 25.31
CA LEU A 561 -24.43 -8.76 24.10
C LEU A 561 -25.00 -8.12 22.83
N GLU A 562 -26.31 -7.89 22.76
CA GLU A 562 -26.94 -7.11 21.68
C GLU A 562 -26.33 -5.70 21.58
N SER A 563 -26.16 -5.02 22.72
CA SER A 563 -25.59 -3.67 22.77
C SER A 563 -24.11 -3.64 22.36
N VAL A 564 -23.34 -4.69 22.69
CA VAL A 564 -21.96 -4.86 22.21
C VAL A 564 -21.95 -5.08 20.69
N ALA A 565 -22.84 -5.92 20.17
CA ALA A 565 -22.97 -6.15 18.73
C ALA A 565 -23.32 -4.86 17.97
N TRP A 566 -24.27 -4.05 18.48
CA TRP A 566 -24.58 -2.74 17.90
C TRP A 566 -23.38 -1.80 17.88
N ARG A 567 -22.59 -1.75 18.95
CA ARG A 567 -21.35 -0.96 19.00
C ARG A 567 -20.35 -1.40 17.94
N TYR A 568 -20.17 -2.71 17.78
CA TYR A 568 -19.32 -3.27 16.73
C TYR A 568 -19.85 -2.92 15.32
N MET A 569 -21.16 -3.07 15.08
CA MET A 569 -21.79 -2.71 13.80
C MET A 569 -21.64 -1.22 13.49
N HIS A 570 -21.88 -0.33 14.46
CA HIS A 570 -21.67 1.12 14.29
C HIS A 570 -20.22 1.46 13.97
N TRP A 571 -19.26 0.87 14.69
CA TRP A 571 -17.84 1.06 14.40
C TRP A 571 -17.52 0.58 12.99
N PHE A 572 -17.86 -0.67 12.64
CA PHE A 572 -17.49 -1.30 11.38
C PHE A 572 -18.08 -0.55 10.17
N TYR A 573 -19.41 -0.40 10.12
CA TYR A 573 -20.09 0.27 9.02
C TYR A 573 -19.81 1.78 9.00
N GLY A 574 -19.53 2.37 10.17
CA GLY A 574 -19.13 3.77 10.28
C GLY A 574 -17.82 4.08 9.56
N GLN A 575 -16.92 3.09 9.40
CA GLN A 575 -15.69 3.25 8.63
C GLN A 575 -15.92 3.30 7.11
N LEU A 576 -17.07 2.86 6.60
CA LEU A 576 -17.31 2.74 5.16
C LEU A 576 -17.75 4.07 4.55
N ASP A 577 -17.54 4.26 3.25
CA ASP A 577 -17.97 5.46 2.54
C ASP A 577 -19.48 5.42 2.26
N VAL A 578 -19.98 4.23 1.92
CA VAL A 578 -21.41 3.96 1.66
C VAL A 578 -21.82 2.67 2.35
N VAL A 579 -23.02 2.68 2.93
CA VAL A 579 -23.64 1.50 3.54
C VAL A 579 -25.00 1.29 2.91
N PHE A 580 -25.13 0.16 2.22
CA PHE A 580 -26.37 -0.28 1.61
C PHE A 580 -27.21 -1.07 2.61
N VAL A 581 -28.48 -0.70 2.77
CA VAL A 581 -29.47 -1.39 3.61
C VAL A 581 -30.66 -1.86 2.77
N ASN A 582 -31.35 -2.91 3.20
CA ASN A 582 -32.32 -3.62 2.36
C ASN A 582 -33.71 -2.98 2.29
N SER A 583 -34.05 -2.06 3.19
CA SER A 583 -35.36 -1.41 3.21
C SER A 583 -35.29 -0.04 3.87
N GLU A 584 -36.31 0.78 3.65
CA GLU A 584 -36.42 2.10 4.29
C GLU A 584 -36.61 1.97 5.80
N GLU A 585 -37.30 0.93 6.27
CA GLU A 585 -37.46 0.65 7.70
C GLU A 585 -36.09 0.42 8.37
N TYR A 586 -35.22 -0.37 7.74
CA TYR A 586 -33.86 -0.58 8.23
C TYR A 586 -33.03 0.71 8.18
N ARG A 587 -33.17 1.50 7.10
CA ARG A 587 -32.51 2.80 7.00
C ARG A 587 -32.91 3.71 8.17
N GLN A 588 -34.20 3.85 8.43
CA GLN A 588 -34.71 4.64 9.56
C GLN A 588 -34.28 4.07 10.92
N SER A 589 -34.22 2.74 11.05
CA SER A 589 -33.75 2.05 12.26
C SER A 589 -32.29 2.41 12.61
N TRP A 590 -31.42 2.49 11.61
CA TRP A 590 -30.03 2.93 11.75
C TRP A 590 -29.91 4.43 12.06
N ILE A 591 -30.70 5.28 11.38
CA ILE A 591 -30.72 6.72 11.64
C ILE A 591 -31.16 7.02 13.07
N LYS A 592 -32.20 6.35 13.57
CA LYS A 592 -32.69 6.49 14.96
C LYS A 592 -31.63 6.08 16.00
N ARG A 593 -30.67 5.23 15.62
CA ARG A 593 -29.53 4.82 16.45
C ARG A 593 -28.32 5.75 16.32
N GLY A 594 -28.45 6.87 15.59
CA GLY A 594 -27.42 7.89 15.46
C GLY A 594 -26.41 7.63 14.33
N PHE A 595 -26.73 6.76 13.37
CA PHE A 595 -25.88 6.57 12.19
C PHE A 595 -26.06 7.69 11.18
N ASP A 596 -24.97 8.12 10.53
CA ASP A 596 -24.96 9.20 9.56
C ASP A 596 -25.88 8.88 8.35
N PRO A 597 -26.97 9.63 8.14
CA PRO A 597 -27.90 9.39 7.03
C PRO A 597 -27.26 9.55 5.64
N THR A 598 -26.16 10.32 5.52
CA THR A 598 -25.49 10.59 4.24
C THR A 598 -24.76 9.37 3.69
N LYS A 599 -24.40 8.42 4.56
CA LYS A 599 -23.76 7.16 4.20
C LYS A 599 -24.74 6.07 3.81
N LEU A 600 -26.00 6.17 4.26
CA LEU A 600 -27.01 5.12 4.07
C LEU A 600 -27.72 5.22 2.73
N LYS A 601 -27.68 4.13 1.95
CA LYS A 601 -28.40 3.99 0.69
C LYS A 601 -29.26 2.72 0.68
N ILE A 602 -30.39 2.77 -0.03
CA ILE A 602 -31.19 1.56 -0.25
C ILE A 602 -30.48 0.67 -1.26
N PHE A 603 -30.35 -0.62 -0.93
CA PHE A 603 -29.86 -1.63 -1.83
C PHE A 603 -31.00 -2.10 -2.75
N PRO A 604 -30.98 -1.80 -4.06
CA PRO A 604 -32.00 -2.29 -4.95
C PRO A 604 -31.89 -3.81 -5.07
N ARG A 605 -32.95 -4.52 -4.68
CA ARG A 605 -33.04 -5.98 -4.86
C ARG A 605 -33.53 -6.28 -6.27
N GLY A 606 -32.86 -7.20 -6.95
CA GLY A 606 -33.28 -7.75 -8.24
C GLY A 606 -33.86 -9.15 -8.09
N LEU A 607 -34.73 -9.52 -9.02
CA LEU A 607 -35.19 -10.89 -9.24
C LEU A 607 -34.91 -11.28 -10.69
N ASP A 608 -34.61 -12.56 -10.93
CA ASP A 608 -34.44 -13.11 -12.27
C ASP A 608 -35.82 -13.14 -12.95
N THR A 609 -36.05 -12.25 -13.90
CA THR A 609 -37.33 -12.08 -14.57
C THR A 609 -37.62 -13.15 -15.62
N GLU A 610 -36.63 -13.96 -16.01
CA GLU A 610 -36.82 -15.12 -16.89
C GLU A 610 -37.24 -16.36 -16.10
N LEU A 611 -36.73 -16.50 -14.87
CA LEU A 611 -37.13 -17.54 -13.93
C LEU A 611 -38.47 -17.21 -13.25
N PHE A 612 -38.65 -15.99 -12.77
CA PHE A 612 -39.85 -15.54 -12.06
C PHE A 612 -40.75 -14.73 -13.00
N THR A 613 -41.40 -15.43 -13.92
CA THR A 613 -42.35 -14.85 -14.88
C THR A 613 -43.74 -15.50 -14.78
N PRO A 614 -44.82 -14.72 -14.91
CA PRO A 614 -46.18 -15.26 -15.02
C PRO A 614 -46.35 -16.27 -16.17
N ALA A 615 -45.48 -16.23 -17.20
CA ALA A 615 -45.50 -17.16 -18.32
C ALA A 615 -45.22 -18.63 -17.91
N ARG A 616 -44.58 -18.86 -16.76
CA ARG A 616 -44.35 -20.21 -16.20
C ARG A 616 -45.51 -20.73 -15.35
N ARG A 617 -46.64 -20.02 -15.28
CA ARG A 617 -47.82 -20.45 -14.52
C ARG A 617 -48.39 -21.75 -15.09
N ASP A 618 -48.42 -22.78 -14.27
CA ASP A 618 -49.10 -24.04 -14.56
C ASP A 618 -50.40 -24.14 -13.72
N PRO A 619 -51.59 -24.06 -14.35
CA PRO A 619 -52.87 -24.22 -13.66
C PRO A 619 -53.07 -25.58 -12.98
N ALA A 620 -52.40 -26.63 -13.45
CA ALA A 620 -52.55 -28.00 -12.93
C ALA A 620 -51.57 -28.31 -11.77
N PHE A 621 -50.55 -27.48 -11.54
CA PHE A 621 -49.49 -27.75 -10.54
C PHE A 621 -50.02 -28.06 -9.14
N PHE A 622 -51.12 -27.42 -8.74
CA PHE A 622 -51.70 -27.59 -7.40
C PHE A 622 -52.67 -28.76 -7.27
N GLU A 623 -53.13 -29.36 -8.38
CA GLU A 623 -54.05 -30.50 -8.35
C GLU A 623 -53.40 -31.71 -7.67
N LYS A 624 -52.09 -31.89 -7.82
CA LYS A 624 -51.31 -32.95 -7.14
C LYS A 624 -51.27 -32.83 -5.61
N PHE A 625 -51.66 -31.67 -5.06
CA PHE A 625 -51.77 -31.44 -3.62
C PHE A 625 -53.22 -31.48 -3.14
N GLY A 626 -54.17 -31.92 -3.99
CA GLY A 626 -55.59 -32.05 -3.64
C GLY A 626 -56.37 -30.73 -3.61
N VAL A 627 -55.82 -29.66 -4.19
CA VAL A 627 -56.39 -28.31 -4.17
C VAL A 627 -57.18 -28.07 -5.46
N GLN A 628 -58.43 -27.61 -5.35
CA GLN A 628 -59.26 -27.30 -6.53
C GLN A 628 -58.85 -25.98 -7.18
N ASN A 629 -59.10 -25.84 -8.49
CA ASN A 629 -58.88 -24.59 -9.19
C ASN A 629 -59.95 -23.55 -8.78
N GLY A 630 -59.50 -22.43 -8.21
CA GLY A 630 -60.37 -21.36 -7.68
C GLY A 630 -60.28 -21.13 -6.18
N GLU A 631 -59.64 -22.05 -5.44
CA GLU A 631 -59.40 -21.88 -3.99
C GLU A 631 -58.29 -20.86 -3.72
N VAL A 632 -58.43 -20.08 -2.64
CA VAL A 632 -57.41 -19.15 -2.17
C VAL A 632 -56.27 -19.95 -1.53
N ARG A 633 -55.04 -19.71 -2.00
CA ARG A 633 -53.84 -20.43 -1.57
C ARG A 633 -52.91 -19.47 -0.84
N LEU A 634 -52.54 -19.81 0.40
CA LEU A 634 -51.54 -19.09 1.18
C LEU A 634 -50.24 -19.89 1.16
N LEU A 635 -49.17 -19.27 0.67
CA LEU A 635 -47.84 -19.87 0.60
C LEU A 635 -46.88 -19.04 1.46
N TYR A 636 -46.19 -19.71 2.39
CA TYR A 636 -45.05 -19.15 3.10
C TYR A 636 -43.79 -19.90 2.67
N VAL A 637 -42.80 -19.15 2.14
CA VAL A 637 -41.49 -19.69 1.81
C VAL A 637 -40.45 -18.91 2.61
N GLY A 638 -39.88 -19.57 3.61
CA GLY A 638 -38.87 -19.00 4.49
C GLY A 638 -38.19 -20.09 5.31
N ARG A 639 -37.06 -19.77 5.94
CA ARG A 639 -36.43 -20.68 6.90
C ARG A 639 -37.28 -20.70 8.16
N VAL A 640 -37.55 -21.90 8.68
CA VAL A 640 -38.17 -22.08 9.99
C VAL A 640 -37.03 -22.10 11.02
N SER A 641 -36.80 -20.99 11.70
CA SER A 641 -35.89 -20.90 12.85
C SER A 641 -36.68 -20.87 14.15
N ARG A 642 -36.07 -21.34 15.23
CA ARG A 642 -36.68 -21.47 16.55
C ARG A 642 -36.90 -20.12 17.23
#